data_AF-A0A8H3GZT0-F1
#
_entry.id   AF-A0A8H3GZT0-F1
#
_cell.length_a   1.000
_cell.length_b   1.000
_cell.length_c   1.000
_cell.angle_alpha   90.00
_cell.angle_beta   90.00
_cell.angle_gamma   90.00
#
_symmetry.space_group_name_H-M   'P 1'
#
loop_
_entity.id
_entity.type
_entity.pdbx_description
1 polymer ?
#
loop_
_entity_poly.entity_id
_entity_poly.type
_entity_poly.pdbx_seq_one_letter_code
_entity_poly.pdbx_strand_id
1 'polypeptide(L)'
;MESQLKELLGFLHDRNPQVRHIALENLLPQTPKEAQYRRIFLDQISGGGLVPSKEPEPIRDLKLLCRDQAAIAHNAFRALVNLSDSALVIPFLGEPRFLEFLVAYILVSLLFLLARGSPNEQSKNTGSLLADLATMVLSNMTVNPTVIQTLLSLKIQLENDHPVASRASTAPVPTFTGPTQTREESAIFLLIDAFVNAATVPGESKEERKRKGDLHFLASVFANVTVVPAGRLALLSLRSGTAEFALAKLLSFTEHPDTIRRGGVASTLKNCAFHSPAHMAMLKPEDETIAIPPSTEEGKGMNLLSFLLLPLAGPEEFDLEDMDKLPASIQFLPDTKKREPDQFIRLTHIETLLLLCTTRPAREFMRVNGVYEVVQKMHETETNLPVMEHIERLVNLLKRDEGPETAIEEVPVEETGPRKDSVEDKKDSNDDDEIRRMNFDLIYIWEPDSQVFAPNHRTLEMAQHTALLSVYNKSNLLDLAKGLKESGVRLLGSGGTAKQIREAGIEINDVSDITKAPEMLGGRVKTLHPAVHGGILARSIPSDQTDLATQSISPISIVVCNLYPFEATVAKPDCTLANAVEEIDIGGVTLLRAAAKNHERVIVLSDPADYREFLAAWKSGNGTISSALRNKFALKAFEMTSAYDNAISGYFREQYASSHLSPEQLAALAGSPGYINLLDALNAYALVSELQEALQLPAAASFKHVSPAGAAVGLELNDVEKIVYGVDDLKEPLTPLACAYARARGADRMSSFGDFIALSAPCDLATAKIISREVSDGVIAPGYSEEALEVLKKKKAGKYCVLEMDPNYVPEKSETRQVFGVSLQQNRNDAKITPELFSNIVTANKDLPKEAVIDLIVATLALKYTQSNSVAYALRGSIIGLGAGQQSRIHCTRLAGGKADNWWLRHHPRVLELPFKKGVKRAEKANAIDLFVGGEELEGGEKAQWESLFETVPAPLTAEERRAHATKLDGVVCSSDAFFPFPDNVHRARKSGVKYLAAPGGSVMDAECIKAADEHDIVFAHTSLRLFHH
;
A
#
# COMPACT_ATOMS: atom_id res chain seq x y z
N MET A 1 40.67 -9.19 12.26
CA MET A 1 40.25 -8.18 11.27
C MET A 1 38.98 -7.46 11.72
N GLU A 2 37.82 -8.13 11.88
CA GLU A 2 36.59 -7.46 12.34
C GLU A 2 36.73 -6.71 13.69
N SER A 3 37.41 -7.29 14.68
CA SER A 3 37.65 -6.61 15.97
C SER A 3 38.48 -5.34 15.82
N GLN A 4 39.48 -5.36 14.94
CA GLN A 4 40.33 -4.20 14.64
C GLN A 4 39.53 -3.12 13.92
N LEU A 5 38.64 -3.49 13.00
CA LEU A 5 37.72 -2.56 12.34
C LEU A 5 36.72 -1.95 13.33
N LYS A 6 36.22 -2.73 14.30
CA LYS A 6 35.34 -2.21 15.37
C LYS A 6 36.07 -1.22 16.28
N GLU A 7 37.36 -1.43 16.55
CA GLU A 7 38.19 -0.48 17.28
C GLU A 7 38.35 0.86 16.52
N LEU A 8 38.45 0.80 15.18
CA LEU A 8 38.52 2.00 14.34
C LEU A 8 37.28 2.90 14.43
N LEU A 9 36.10 2.35 14.74
CA LEU A 9 34.88 3.15 14.90
C LEU A 9 35.00 4.17 16.03
N GLY A 10 35.67 3.82 17.13
CA GLY A 10 35.90 4.74 18.27
C GLY A 10 36.81 5.92 17.94
N PHE A 11 37.58 5.85 16.86
CA PHE A 11 38.43 6.96 16.40
C PHE A 11 37.70 7.94 15.48
N LEU A 12 36.46 7.66 15.07
CA LEU A 12 35.66 8.60 14.25
C LEU A 12 35.30 9.89 15.01
N HIS A 13 35.29 9.86 16.34
CA HIS A 13 35.03 11.02 17.19
C HIS A 13 36.28 11.58 17.89
N ASP A 14 37.50 11.22 17.45
CA ASP A 14 38.75 11.70 18.04
C ASP A 14 38.89 13.23 17.90
N ARG A 15 39.56 13.91 18.83
CA ARG A 15 39.75 15.37 18.76
C ARG A 15 40.68 15.77 17.61
N ASN A 16 41.62 14.91 17.21
CA ASN A 16 42.58 15.14 16.14
C ASN A 16 41.98 14.78 14.76
N PRO A 17 41.83 15.75 13.83
CA PRO A 17 41.30 15.48 12.48
C PRO A 17 42.10 14.44 11.69
N GLN A 18 43.42 14.35 11.91
CA GLN A 18 44.26 13.36 11.22
C GLN A 18 43.92 11.93 11.66
N VAL A 19 43.60 11.73 12.94
CA VAL A 19 43.17 10.43 13.47
C VAL A 19 41.81 10.04 12.88
N ARG A 20 40.86 10.98 12.82
CA ARG A 20 39.55 10.76 12.19
C ARG A 20 39.68 10.41 10.71
N HIS A 21 40.54 11.12 9.99
CA HIS A 21 40.80 10.87 8.56
C HIS A 21 41.34 9.45 8.33
N ILE A 22 42.38 9.05 9.07
CA ILE A 22 42.98 7.70 8.94
C ILE A 22 41.98 6.62 9.30
N ALA A 23 41.21 6.79 10.38
CA ALA A 23 40.19 5.83 10.78
C ALA A 23 39.12 5.65 9.68
N LEU A 24 38.59 6.75 9.17
CA LEU A 24 37.55 6.74 8.14
C LEU A 24 38.07 6.18 6.81
N GLU A 25 39.32 6.46 6.42
CA GLU A 25 39.94 5.93 5.21
C GLU A 25 40.05 4.39 5.24
N ASN A 26 40.36 3.81 6.40
CA ASN A 26 40.41 2.35 6.59
C ASN A 26 39.03 1.70 6.70
N LEU A 27 38.03 2.45 7.17
CA LEU A 27 36.65 1.98 7.33
C LEU A 27 35.84 2.08 6.02
N LEU A 28 36.13 3.04 5.15
CA LEU A 28 35.38 3.31 3.92
C LEU A 28 35.24 2.08 2.99
N PRO A 29 36.27 1.25 2.76
CA PRO A 29 36.13 0.02 1.94
C PRO A 29 35.14 -1.00 2.50
N GLN A 30 34.73 -0.86 3.77
CA GLN A 30 33.78 -1.75 4.43
C GLN A 30 32.34 -1.24 4.39
N THR A 31 32.10 -0.07 3.77
CA THR A 31 30.75 0.51 3.66
C THR A 31 29.93 0.02 2.45
N PRO A 32 30.48 -0.37 1.27
CA PRO A 32 29.69 -0.87 0.14
C PRO A 32 28.90 -2.14 0.44
N LYS A 33 27.79 -2.37 -0.27
CA LYS A 33 26.81 -3.44 0.00
C LYS A 33 27.41 -4.84 0.12
N GLU A 34 28.37 -5.14 -0.74
CA GLU A 34 29.03 -6.44 -0.82
C GLU A 34 30.25 -6.59 0.11
N ALA A 35 30.54 -5.57 0.93
CA ALA A 35 31.73 -5.60 1.78
C ALA A 35 31.58 -6.59 2.95
N GLN A 36 32.58 -7.45 3.12
CA GLN A 36 32.60 -8.54 4.11
C GLN A 36 32.26 -8.10 5.54
N TYR A 37 32.72 -6.90 5.95
CA TYR A 37 32.53 -6.39 7.32
C TYR A 37 31.53 -5.23 7.41
N ARG A 38 30.66 -5.04 6.41
CA ARG A 38 29.64 -3.97 6.41
C ARG A 38 28.74 -3.98 7.65
N ARG A 39 28.49 -5.15 8.23
CA ARG A 39 27.67 -5.31 9.43
C ARG A 39 28.16 -4.50 10.63
N ILE A 40 29.44 -4.13 10.71
CA ILE A 40 29.96 -3.36 11.86
C ILE A 40 29.28 -1.98 12.02
N PHE A 41 28.73 -1.43 10.93
CA PHE A 41 27.95 -0.18 10.94
C PHE A 41 26.47 -0.39 11.29
N LEU A 42 26.01 -1.64 11.28
CA LEU A 42 24.59 -2.04 11.40
C LEU A 42 24.31 -2.90 12.64
N ASP A 43 25.32 -3.52 13.25
CA ASP A 43 25.21 -4.47 14.38
C ASP A 43 24.50 -3.86 15.62
N GLN A 44 24.55 -2.53 15.79
CA GLN A 44 23.85 -1.82 16.88
C GLN A 44 22.37 -1.53 16.57
N ILE A 45 21.91 -1.81 15.36
CA ILE A 45 20.51 -1.67 14.93
C ILE A 45 19.79 -2.99 15.24
N SER A 46 19.51 -3.25 16.52
CA SER A 46 18.67 -4.38 16.93
C SER A 46 17.21 -4.10 16.53
N GLY A 47 16.86 -4.46 15.29
CA GLY A 47 15.47 -4.50 14.82
C GLY A 47 14.75 -5.70 15.40
N GLY A 48 14.01 -5.50 16.49
CA GLY A 48 13.16 -6.54 17.09
C GLY A 48 12.69 -6.16 18.49
N GLY A 49 11.69 -5.28 18.60
CA GLY A 49 11.00 -4.99 19.86
C GLY A 49 10.50 -3.54 20.00
N LEU A 50 9.61 -3.33 20.98
CA LEU A 50 8.97 -2.06 21.38
C LEU A 50 9.93 -0.99 21.98
N VAL A 51 11.25 -1.15 21.83
CA VAL A 51 12.24 -0.17 22.30
C VAL A 51 12.66 0.70 21.10
N PRO A 52 12.61 2.05 21.21
CA PRO A 52 13.13 2.91 20.15
C PRO A 52 14.58 2.53 19.86
N SER A 53 14.88 2.17 18.61
CA SER A 53 16.23 1.83 18.20
C SER A 53 17.13 3.05 18.47
N LYS A 54 18.12 2.88 19.34
CA LYS A 54 19.13 3.92 19.59
C LYS A 54 19.94 4.11 18.31
N GLU A 55 20.15 5.37 17.90
CA GLU A 55 21.00 5.65 16.74
C GLU A 55 22.38 4.99 16.91
N PRO A 56 22.83 4.17 15.95
CA PRO A 56 24.16 3.58 15.99
C PRO A 56 25.23 4.67 16.01
N GLU A 57 26.20 4.52 16.92
CA GLU A 57 27.30 5.48 17.05
C GLU A 57 28.04 5.74 15.73
N PRO A 58 28.32 4.73 14.89
CA PRO A 58 28.95 4.96 13.60
C PRO A 58 28.15 5.87 12.66
N ILE A 59 26.81 5.75 12.65
CA ILE A 59 25.95 6.57 11.79
C ILE A 59 25.92 8.01 12.29
N ARG A 60 25.76 8.19 13.62
CA ARG A 60 25.85 9.50 14.27
C ARG A 60 27.17 10.20 13.96
N ASP A 61 28.28 9.49 14.11
CA ASP A 61 29.61 10.06 13.93
C ASP A 61 29.86 10.40 12.45
N LEU A 62 29.44 9.55 11.50
CA LEU A 62 29.48 9.88 10.07
C LEU A 62 28.66 11.15 9.73
N LYS A 63 27.45 11.33 10.29
CA LYS A 63 26.66 12.57 10.12
C LYS A 63 27.43 13.80 10.60
N LEU A 64 28.17 13.69 11.70
CA LEU A 64 29.00 14.79 12.23
C LEU A 64 30.21 15.07 11.33
N LEU A 65 30.87 14.02 10.83
CA LEU A 65 32.04 14.13 9.96
C LEU A 65 31.75 14.76 8.60
N CYS A 66 30.50 14.74 8.13
CA CYS A 66 30.07 15.53 6.98
C CYS A 66 30.27 17.05 7.14
N ARG A 67 30.41 17.55 8.38
CA ARG A 67 30.66 18.98 8.68
C ARG A 67 32.15 19.32 8.84
N ASP A 68 33.02 18.32 8.79
CA ASP A 68 34.46 18.42 9.01
C ASP A 68 35.20 18.96 7.78
N GLN A 69 36.54 18.92 7.79
CA GLN A 69 37.39 19.35 6.68
C GLN A 69 37.13 18.51 5.42
N ALA A 70 37.37 19.10 4.25
CA ALA A 70 36.91 18.56 2.96
C ALA A 70 37.26 17.08 2.70
N ALA A 71 38.47 16.63 3.03
CA ALA A 71 38.88 15.23 2.83
C ALA A 71 38.09 14.25 3.72
N ILE A 72 37.81 14.64 4.96
CA ILE A 72 37.03 13.84 5.92
C ILE A 72 35.56 13.83 5.49
N ALA A 73 35.00 15.00 5.19
CA ALA A 73 33.62 15.14 4.72
C ALA A 73 33.38 14.32 3.45
N HIS A 74 34.33 14.30 2.51
CA HIS A 74 34.26 13.48 1.29
C HIS A 74 34.11 11.99 1.60
N ASN A 75 34.96 11.44 2.45
CA ASN A 75 34.89 10.03 2.81
C ASN A 75 33.64 9.72 3.65
N ALA A 76 33.18 10.68 4.48
CA ALA A 76 31.98 10.51 5.29
C ALA A 76 30.72 10.46 4.42
N PHE A 77 30.60 11.37 3.44
CA PHE A 77 29.51 11.33 2.48
C PHE A 77 29.55 10.05 1.64
N ARG A 78 30.73 9.60 1.16
CA ARG A 78 30.84 8.31 0.43
C ARG A 78 30.40 7.13 1.29
N ALA A 79 30.78 7.10 2.57
CA ALA A 79 30.32 6.09 3.51
C ALA A 79 28.79 6.13 3.66
N LEU A 80 28.20 7.31 3.83
CA LEU A 80 26.74 7.47 3.95
C LEU A 80 25.99 7.14 2.65
N VAL A 81 26.53 7.45 1.47
CA VAL A 81 25.96 7.01 0.18
C VAL A 81 25.90 5.49 0.12
N ASN A 82 26.98 4.82 0.51
CA ASN A 82 27.04 3.36 0.52
C ASN A 82 26.12 2.73 1.57
N LEU A 83 25.91 3.37 2.72
CA LEU A 83 25.11 2.83 3.83
C LEU A 83 23.61 3.15 3.72
N SER A 84 23.25 4.22 3.00
CA SER A 84 21.87 4.71 2.88
C SER A 84 20.95 3.87 1.97
N ASP A 85 21.50 2.88 1.26
CA ASP A 85 20.71 1.82 0.59
C ASP A 85 20.11 0.79 1.59
N SER A 86 20.51 0.83 2.86
CA SER A 86 19.96 -0.03 3.91
C SER A 86 18.76 0.63 4.59
N ALA A 87 17.60 -0.02 4.51
CA ALA A 87 16.37 0.43 5.18
C ALA A 87 16.52 0.61 6.69
N LEU A 88 17.48 -0.07 7.33
CA LEU A 88 17.80 0.05 8.75
C LEU A 88 18.43 1.40 9.13
N VAL A 89 19.11 2.05 8.18
CA VAL A 89 19.86 3.30 8.42
C VAL A 89 18.98 4.52 8.13
N ILE A 90 18.02 4.39 7.21
CA ILE A 90 17.18 5.50 6.73
C ILE A 90 16.47 6.28 7.87
N PRO A 91 15.87 5.66 8.91
CA PRO A 91 15.22 6.41 9.97
C PRO A 91 16.13 7.42 10.69
N PHE A 92 17.42 7.09 10.83
CA PHE A 92 18.40 7.95 11.52
C PHE A 92 18.97 9.06 10.64
N LEU A 93 19.04 8.82 9.33
CA LEU A 93 19.43 9.86 8.36
C LEU A 93 18.25 10.76 7.98
N GLY A 94 17.01 10.26 8.11
CA GLY A 94 15.77 10.99 7.88
C GLY A 94 15.41 12.01 8.97
N GLU A 95 16.23 12.17 10.01
CA GLU A 95 15.99 13.13 11.08
C GLU A 95 15.95 14.58 10.54
N PRO A 96 14.98 15.42 10.96
CA PRO A 96 14.78 16.76 10.40
C PRO A 96 16.03 17.63 10.40
N ARG A 97 16.84 17.58 11.47
CA ARG A 97 18.09 18.38 11.59
C ARG A 97 19.17 17.96 10.61
N PHE A 98 19.26 16.67 10.27
CA PHE A 98 20.24 16.21 9.29
C PHE A 98 19.76 16.50 7.87
N LEU A 99 18.46 16.38 7.60
CA LEU A 99 17.86 16.80 6.33
C LEU A 99 18.02 18.30 6.10
N GLU A 100 17.76 19.14 7.10
CA GLU A 100 18.02 20.59 7.05
C GLU A 100 19.47 20.90 6.70
N PHE A 101 20.42 20.21 7.36
CA PHE A 101 21.83 20.33 7.04
C PHE A 101 22.15 19.91 5.61
N LEU A 102 21.66 18.75 5.14
CA LEU A 102 21.91 18.26 3.78
C LEU A 102 21.40 19.25 2.73
N VAL A 103 20.16 19.71 2.88
CA VAL A 103 19.55 20.67 1.97
C VAL A 103 20.33 21.99 1.99
N ALA A 104 20.60 22.55 3.18
CA ALA A 104 21.39 23.76 3.30
C ALA A 104 22.79 23.61 2.69
N TYR A 105 23.43 22.44 2.85
CA TYR A 105 24.75 22.14 2.31
C TYR A 105 24.77 22.06 0.77
N ILE A 106 23.75 21.42 0.18
CA ILE A 106 23.54 21.37 -1.27
C ILE A 106 23.38 22.81 -1.82
N LEU A 107 22.61 23.65 -1.13
CA LEU A 107 22.32 25.02 -1.53
C LEU A 107 23.53 25.97 -1.41
N VAL A 108 24.33 25.90 -0.32
CA VAL A 108 25.52 26.78 -0.17
C VAL A 108 26.56 26.48 -1.22
N SER A 109 26.76 25.19 -1.52
CA SER A 109 27.75 24.79 -2.52
C SER A 109 27.45 25.42 -3.88
N LEU A 110 26.16 25.59 -4.22
CA LEU A 110 25.71 26.32 -5.41
C LEU A 110 25.96 27.84 -5.33
N LEU A 111 25.65 28.48 -4.21
CA LEU A 111 25.84 29.93 -4.03
C LEU A 111 27.33 30.33 -4.07
N PHE A 112 28.22 29.48 -3.53
CA PHE A 112 29.68 29.67 -3.61
C PHE A 112 30.21 29.50 -5.04
N LEU A 113 29.52 28.71 -5.88
CA LEU A 113 29.84 28.52 -7.30
C LEU A 113 29.37 29.70 -8.16
N LEU A 114 28.27 30.38 -7.79
CA LEU A 114 27.72 31.54 -8.49
C LEU A 114 28.42 32.87 -8.15
N ALA A 115 29.08 32.96 -6.99
CA ALA A 115 29.83 34.15 -6.57
C ALA A 115 31.08 34.38 -7.46
N ARG A 116 30.98 35.36 -8.39
CA ARG A 116 32.12 35.88 -9.16
C ARG A 116 33.10 36.57 -8.20
N GLY A 117 34.28 35.98 -7.97
CA GLY A 117 35.37 36.64 -7.23
C GLY A 117 36.19 35.81 -6.23
N SER A 118 35.89 34.54 -5.98
CA SER A 118 36.73 33.72 -5.05
C SER A 118 38.07 33.30 -5.70
N PRO A 119 39.25 33.53 -5.08
CA PRO A 119 40.56 33.43 -5.74
C PRO A 119 41.11 32.01 -5.97
N ASN A 120 40.36 30.93 -5.70
CA ASN A 120 40.95 29.58 -5.67
C ASN A 120 40.06 28.50 -6.34
N GLU A 121 40.38 28.11 -7.58
CA GLU A 121 39.70 27.07 -8.39
C GLU A 121 39.56 25.73 -7.65
N GLN A 122 40.55 25.36 -6.84
CA GLN A 122 40.59 24.08 -6.12
C GLN A 122 39.52 23.98 -5.01
N SER A 123 39.16 25.11 -4.39
CA SER A 123 38.09 25.19 -3.38
C SER A 123 36.69 25.02 -4.00
N LYS A 124 36.48 25.58 -5.20
CA LYS A 124 35.22 25.47 -5.97
C LYS A 124 34.94 24.03 -6.39
N ASN A 125 35.96 23.31 -6.87
CA ASN A 125 35.82 21.92 -7.32
C ASN A 125 35.52 20.94 -6.18
N THR A 126 36.07 21.20 -4.99
CA THR A 126 35.89 20.30 -3.84
C THR A 126 34.49 20.44 -3.23
N GLY A 127 33.96 21.67 -3.10
CA GLY A 127 32.58 21.89 -2.60
C GLY A 127 31.52 21.30 -3.53
N SER A 128 31.73 21.40 -4.85
CA SER A 128 30.84 20.85 -5.88
C SER A 128 30.73 19.32 -5.83
N LEU A 129 31.84 18.61 -5.63
CA LEU A 129 31.84 17.14 -5.46
C LEU A 129 31.11 16.68 -4.19
N LEU A 130 31.26 17.42 -3.09
CA LEU A 130 30.60 17.10 -1.82
C LEU A 130 29.09 17.33 -1.90
N ALA A 131 28.65 18.35 -2.64
CA ALA A 131 27.24 18.61 -2.89
C ALA A 131 26.59 17.46 -3.68
N ASP A 132 27.26 16.94 -4.71
CA ASP A 132 26.78 15.76 -5.46
C ASP A 132 26.63 14.54 -4.54
N LEU A 133 27.63 14.24 -3.70
CA LEU A 133 27.50 13.14 -2.74
C LEU A 133 26.35 13.37 -1.75
N ALA A 134 26.13 14.61 -1.28
CA ALA A 134 24.98 14.94 -0.45
C ALA A 134 23.65 14.71 -1.18
N THR A 135 23.56 15.05 -2.48
CA THR A 135 22.36 14.74 -3.30
C THR A 135 22.16 13.23 -3.49
N MET A 136 23.23 12.44 -3.61
CA MET A 136 23.14 10.97 -3.65
C MET A 136 22.59 10.40 -2.35
N VAL A 137 23.04 10.89 -1.19
CA VAL A 137 22.47 10.50 0.11
C VAL A 137 20.97 10.86 0.16
N LEU A 138 20.61 12.08 -0.23
CA LEU A 138 19.21 12.51 -0.27
C LEU A 138 18.35 11.66 -1.22
N SER A 139 18.87 11.32 -2.40
CA SER A 139 18.22 10.43 -3.36
C SER A 139 17.92 9.06 -2.76
N ASN A 140 18.93 8.42 -2.13
CA ASN A 140 18.75 7.12 -1.50
C ASN A 140 17.72 7.14 -0.36
N MET A 141 17.66 8.21 0.43
CA MET A 141 16.71 8.32 1.54
C MET A 141 15.28 8.62 1.09
N THR A 142 15.11 9.34 -0.01
CA THR A 142 13.78 9.77 -0.49
C THR A 142 12.94 8.65 -1.08
N VAL A 143 13.45 7.42 -1.13
CA VAL A 143 12.63 6.21 -1.35
C VAL A 143 11.70 5.89 -0.16
N ASN A 144 11.95 6.49 1.02
CA ASN A 144 11.17 6.26 2.23
C ASN A 144 10.09 7.35 2.44
N PRO A 145 8.80 6.98 2.63
CA PRO A 145 7.70 7.94 2.78
C PRO A 145 7.84 8.94 3.93
N THR A 146 8.41 8.53 5.08
CA THR A 146 8.61 9.42 6.24
C THR A 146 9.64 10.50 5.94
N VAL A 147 10.70 10.16 5.20
CA VAL A 147 11.69 11.13 4.72
C VAL A 147 11.06 12.11 3.73
N ILE A 148 10.24 11.62 2.79
CA ILE A 148 9.52 12.48 1.84
C ILE A 148 8.65 13.50 2.58
N GLN A 149 7.83 13.04 3.54
CA GLN A 149 6.96 13.94 4.32
C GLN A 149 7.76 14.99 5.09
N THR A 150 8.86 14.56 5.72
CA THR A 150 9.76 15.48 6.43
C THR A 150 10.35 16.52 5.48
N LEU A 151 10.86 16.10 4.32
CA LEU A 151 11.43 16.99 3.30
C LEU A 151 10.39 17.98 2.72
N LEU A 152 9.16 17.54 2.48
CA LEU A 152 8.07 18.39 1.98
C LEU A 152 7.62 19.46 3.01
N SER A 153 7.70 19.13 4.30
CA SER A 153 7.38 20.06 5.39
C SER A 153 8.55 20.97 5.78
N LEU A 154 9.76 20.66 5.33
CA LEU A 154 10.99 21.33 5.74
C LEU A 154 11.08 22.72 5.14
N LYS A 155 11.26 23.73 6.00
CA LYS A 155 11.57 25.11 5.62
C LYS A 155 13.01 25.42 5.96
N ILE A 156 13.71 26.07 5.04
CA ILE A 156 15.10 26.49 5.22
C ILE A 156 15.13 27.98 5.53
N GLN A 157 15.79 28.34 6.63
CA GLN A 157 16.07 29.74 6.96
C GLN A 157 17.21 30.28 6.10
N LEU A 158 16.94 31.38 5.42
CA LEU A 158 17.87 32.10 4.56
C LEU A 158 18.16 33.48 5.16
N GLU A 159 19.43 33.82 5.28
CA GLU A 159 19.94 35.17 5.58
C GLU A 159 20.58 35.73 4.31
N ASN A 160 20.01 36.81 3.75
CA ASN A 160 20.41 37.39 2.47
C ASN A 160 20.53 36.34 1.35
N ASP A 161 19.53 35.44 1.27
CA ASP A 161 19.47 34.29 0.35
C ASP A 161 20.51 33.16 0.57
N HIS A 162 21.24 33.18 1.69
CA HIS A 162 22.13 32.08 2.08
C HIS A 162 21.57 31.26 3.26
N PRO A 163 21.58 29.93 3.20
CA PRO A 163 21.02 29.09 4.26
C PRO A 163 21.92 29.04 5.51
N VAL A 164 21.31 29.26 6.68
CA VAL A 164 22.01 29.44 7.97
C VAL A 164 22.51 28.12 8.58
N ALA A 165 21.81 27.01 8.30
CA ALA A 165 22.09 25.68 8.84
C ALA A 165 23.30 24.95 8.19
N SER A 166 23.95 25.59 7.23
CA SER A 166 25.05 25.04 6.41
C SER A 166 26.41 24.99 7.10
N ARG A 167 26.49 25.19 8.42
CA ARG A 167 27.74 25.32 9.20
C ARG A 167 28.65 24.07 9.08
N ALA A 168 29.43 24.05 8.02
CA ALA A 168 30.48 23.08 7.73
C ALA A 168 31.79 23.83 7.50
N SER A 169 32.92 23.25 7.89
CA SER A 169 34.22 23.90 7.69
C SER A 169 34.57 24.13 6.20
N THR A 170 33.89 23.42 5.30
CA THR A 170 33.99 23.52 3.84
C THR A 170 33.12 24.63 3.23
N ALA A 171 32.22 25.22 4.02
CA ALA A 171 31.25 26.23 3.60
C ALA A 171 31.29 27.41 4.60
N PRO A 172 32.26 28.34 4.48
CA PRO A 172 32.37 29.47 5.41
C PRO A 172 31.14 30.37 5.32
N VAL A 173 30.76 30.97 6.45
CA VAL A 173 29.65 31.93 6.52
C VAL A 173 29.93 33.10 5.57
N PRO A 174 29.04 33.42 4.63
CA PRO A 174 29.21 34.58 3.77
C PRO A 174 29.25 35.86 4.61
N THR A 175 30.21 36.74 4.35
CA THR A 175 30.26 38.07 4.97
C THR A 175 29.40 39.03 4.17
N PHE A 176 28.29 39.50 4.77
CA PHE A 176 27.39 40.46 4.15
C PHE A 176 27.73 41.90 4.54
N THR A 177 27.75 42.81 3.58
CA THR A 177 27.83 44.25 3.82
C THR A 177 26.44 44.87 3.64
N GLY A 178 25.67 45.03 4.73
CA GLY A 178 24.32 45.60 4.69
C GLY A 178 23.40 45.06 5.80
N PRO A 179 22.15 45.57 5.92
CA PRO A 179 21.16 45.01 6.84
C PRO A 179 20.80 43.57 6.46
N THR A 180 20.78 42.66 7.44
CA THR A 180 20.42 41.25 7.23
C THR A 180 18.92 41.10 6.99
N GLN A 181 18.54 40.53 5.84
CA GLN A 181 17.17 40.12 5.56
C GLN A 181 17.04 38.61 5.80
N THR A 182 16.15 38.22 6.71
CA THR A 182 15.87 36.80 7.01
C THR A 182 14.53 36.39 6.39
N ARG A 183 14.49 35.24 5.71
CA ARG A 183 13.26 34.62 5.20
C ARG A 183 13.29 33.11 5.34
N GLU A 184 12.13 32.49 5.40
CA GLU A 184 11.97 31.03 5.34
C GLU A 184 11.37 30.62 4.00
N GLU A 185 11.89 29.54 3.42
CA GLU A 185 11.44 29.04 2.13
C GLU A 185 11.36 27.51 2.15
N SER A 186 10.43 26.94 1.37
CA SER A 186 10.28 25.48 1.28
C SER A 186 11.52 24.83 0.66
N ALA A 187 12.02 23.77 1.30
CA ALA A 187 13.18 23.02 0.84
C ALA A 187 13.03 22.52 -0.60
N ILE A 188 11.84 22.02 -0.97
CA ILE A 188 11.60 21.46 -2.31
C ILE A 188 11.77 22.51 -3.41
N PHE A 189 11.28 23.74 -3.20
CA PHE A 189 11.41 24.82 -4.19
C PHE A 189 12.86 25.28 -4.34
N LEU A 190 13.61 25.34 -3.23
CA LEU A 190 15.04 25.67 -3.27
C LEU A 190 15.85 24.59 -3.99
N LEU A 191 15.53 23.31 -3.79
CA LEU A 191 16.18 22.20 -4.49
C LEU A 191 15.88 22.22 -5.99
N ILE A 192 14.66 22.57 -6.40
CA ILE A 192 14.31 22.77 -7.82
C ILE A 192 15.14 23.90 -8.42
N ASP A 193 15.20 25.06 -7.76
CA ASP A 193 16.05 26.16 -8.23
C ASP A 193 17.53 25.74 -8.32
N ALA A 194 18.02 24.95 -7.35
CA ALA A 194 19.39 24.45 -7.38
C ALA A 194 19.65 23.49 -8.54
N PHE A 195 18.71 22.58 -8.81
CA PHE A 195 18.78 21.65 -9.93
C PHE A 195 18.83 22.37 -11.28
N VAL A 196 17.99 23.40 -11.44
CA VAL A 196 17.91 24.22 -12.66
C VAL A 196 19.20 25.02 -12.85
N ASN A 197 19.67 25.70 -11.80
CA ASN A 197 20.86 26.55 -11.85
C ASN A 197 22.17 25.76 -12.01
N ALA A 198 22.21 24.50 -11.58
CA ALA A 198 23.38 23.64 -11.74
C ALA A 198 23.61 23.19 -13.19
N ALA A 199 22.59 23.28 -14.06
CA ALA A 199 22.71 22.86 -15.45
C ALA A 199 23.64 23.78 -16.27
N THR A 200 24.49 23.19 -17.11
CA THR A 200 25.27 23.93 -18.12
C THR A 200 24.38 24.31 -19.31
N VAL A 201 24.27 25.61 -19.60
CA VAL A 201 23.58 26.13 -20.79
C VAL A 201 24.44 25.89 -22.05
N PRO A 202 23.90 25.33 -23.15
CA PRO A 202 24.63 25.20 -24.40
C PRO A 202 24.99 26.59 -24.98
N GLY A 203 26.29 26.86 -25.20
CA GLY A 203 26.77 28.11 -25.83
C GLY A 203 27.97 28.79 -25.14
N GLU A 204 28.33 28.40 -23.91
CA GLU A 204 29.54 28.90 -23.23
C GLU A 204 30.77 28.04 -23.57
N SER A 205 31.95 28.67 -23.72
CA SER A 205 33.17 28.00 -24.18
C SER A 205 33.65 26.92 -23.19
N LYS A 206 34.01 25.74 -23.74
CA LYS A 206 34.50 24.58 -22.97
C LYS A 206 35.78 24.85 -22.16
N GLU A 207 36.50 25.93 -22.46
CA GLU A 207 37.75 26.29 -21.78
C GLU A 207 37.53 26.91 -20.39
N GLU A 208 36.33 27.42 -20.09
CA GLU A 208 36.04 28.12 -18.82
C GLU A 208 35.38 27.26 -17.73
N ARG A 209 35.06 25.98 -17.99
CA ARG A 209 34.36 25.11 -17.01
C ARG A 209 35.04 23.74 -16.87
N LYS A 210 36.04 23.62 -16.00
CA LYS A 210 36.31 22.36 -15.27
C LYS A 210 35.45 22.30 -14.01
N ARG A 211 34.12 22.28 -14.16
CA ARG A 211 33.17 22.03 -13.05
C ARG A 211 32.97 20.50 -12.94
N LYS A 212 32.79 19.97 -11.72
CA LYS A 212 32.65 18.51 -11.49
C LYS A 212 31.37 18.08 -10.79
N GLY A 213 30.55 18.99 -10.26
CA GLY A 213 29.31 18.65 -9.58
C GLY A 213 28.12 19.33 -10.23
N ASP A 214 27.24 18.50 -10.76
CA ASP A 214 26.15 18.87 -11.67
C ASP A 214 24.77 18.56 -11.06
N LEU A 215 24.70 18.11 -9.79
CA LEU A 215 23.48 17.84 -9.01
C LEU A 215 22.46 16.93 -9.73
N HIS A 216 22.93 16.01 -10.56
CA HIS A 216 22.08 15.12 -11.38
C HIS A 216 21.06 14.32 -10.54
N PHE A 217 21.47 13.87 -9.35
CA PHE A 217 20.65 13.02 -8.48
C PHE A 217 19.44 13.73 -7.84
N LEU A 218 19.34 15.07 -7.93
CA LEU A 218 18.10 15.77 -7.56
C LEU A 218 16.94 15.38 -8.48
N ALA A 219 17.20 14.97 -9.73
CA ALA A 219 16.15 14.42 -10.61
C ALA A 219 15.52 13.15 -10.01
N SER A 220 16.32 12.28 -9.40
CA SER A 220 15.82 11.10 -8.68
C SER A 220 15.06 11.47 -7.40
N VAL A 221 15.49 12.51 -6.68
CA VAL A 221 14.75 13.04 -5.52
C VAL A 221 13.34 13.49 -5.93
N PHE A 222 13.20 14.26 -7.02
CA PHE A 222 11.89 14.70 -7.50
C PHE A 222 11.01 13.53 -7.96
N ALA A 223 11.61 12.56 -8.66
CA ALA A 223 10.91 11.33 -9.05
C ALA A 223 10.38 10.59 -7.81
N ASN A 224 11.21 10.39 -6.79
CA ASN A 224 10.84 9.70 -5.55
C ASN A 224 9.74 10.46 -4.77
N VAL A 225 9.89 11.78 -4.62
CA VAL A 225 8.92 12.62 -3.88
C VAL A 225 7.55 12.62 -4.55
N THR A 226 7.49 12.61 -5.88
CA THR A 226 6.21 12.62 -6.62
C THR A 226 5.48 11.28 -6.66
N VAL A 227 6.07 10.20 -6.14
CA VAL A 227 5.36 8.91 -5.97
C VAL A 227 4.17 9.05 -5.00
N VAL A 228 4.24 9.96 -4.02
CA VAL A 228 3.15 10.23 -3.06
C VAL A 228 2.30 11.44 -3.46
N PRO A 229 0.99 11.47 -3.12
CA PRO A 229 0.09 12.58 -3.49
C PRO A 229 0.56 13.97 -3.04
N ALA A 230 1.06 14.08 -1.80
CA ALA A 230 1.56 15.35 -1.27
C ALA A 230 2.74 15.92 -2.08
N GLY A 231 3.62 15.05 -2.60
CA GLY A 231 4.74 15.46 -3.43
C GLY A 231 4.31 15.91 -4.82
N ARG A 232 3.32 15.23 -5.43
CA ARG A 232 2.71 15.69 -6.70
C ARG A 232 2.11 17.07 -6.54
N LEU A 233 1.30 17.26 -5.50
CA LEU A 233 0.69 18.56 -5.21
C LEU A 233 1.75 19.65 -4.97
N ALA A 234 2.87 19.33 -4.30
CA ALA A 234 3.95 20.30 -4.12
C ALA A 234 4.56 20.79 -5.44
N LEU A 235 4.75 19.91 -6.43
CA LEU A 235 5.26 20.29 -7.75
C LEU A 235 4.18 20.92 -8.65
N LEU A 236 2.91 20.59 -8.41
CA LEU A 236 1.75 21.16 -9.09
C LEU A 236 1.19 22.41 -8.37
N SER A 237 1.91 22.95 -7.38
CA SER A 237 1.55 24.17 -6.67
C SER A 237 2.39 25.35 -7.16
N LEU A 238 1.83 26.55 -7.00
CA LEU A 238 2.56 27.79 -7.17
C LEU A 238 3.47 28.03 -5.98
N ARG A 239 4.68 28.54 -6.23
CA ARG A 239 5.50 29.13 -5.19
C ARG A 239 4.96 30.53 -4.91
N SER A 240 4.86 30.90 -3.64
CA SER A 240 4.41 32.23 -3.21
C SER A 240 5.12 33.34 -4.00
N GLY A 241 4.35 34.20 -4.66
CA GLY A 241 4.85 35.31 -5.47
C GLY A 241 5.29 34.95 -6.89
N THR A 242 5.05 33.72 -7.35
CA THR A 242 5.29 33.29 -8.73
C THR A 242 3.99 32.85 -9.41
N ALA A 243 3.89 33.05 -10.72
CA ALA A 243 2.75 32.60 -11.53
C ALA A 243 3.04 31.28 -12.27
N GLU A 244 4.15 30.60 -11.96
CA GLU A 244 4.63 29.41 -12.64
C GLU A 244 4.58 28.21 -11.69
N PHE A 245 3.99 27.09 -12.13
CA PHE A 245 4.01 25.85 -11.36
C PHE A 245 5.43 25.30 -11.26
N ALA A 246 5.79 24.74 -10.10
CA ALA A 246 7.15 24.26 -9.89
C ALA A 246 7.58 23.14 -10.86
N LEU A 247 6.63 22.35 -11.36
CA LEU A 247 6.86 21.33 -12.39
C LEU A 247 7.36 21.92 -13.72
N ALA A 248 6.90 23.13 -14.11
CA ALA A 248 7.24 23.76 -15.39
C ALA A 248 8.75 24.00 -15.53
N LYS A 249 9.43 24.32 -14.42
CA LYS A 249 10.89 24.51 -14.35
C LYS A 249 11.70 23.27 -14.72
N LEU A 250 11.10 22.08 -14.70
CA LEU A 250 11.77 20.82 -15.00
C LEU A 250 11.64 20.38 -16.45
N LEU A 251 10.72 20.98 -17.24
CA LEU A 251 10.34 20.44 -18.55
C LEU A 251 11.48 20.43 -19.56
N SER A 252 12.30 21.48 -19.59
CA SER A 252 13.44 21.59 -20.51
C SER A 252 14.51 20.50 -20.31
N PHE A 253 14.44 19.75 -19.22
CA PHE A 253 15.39 18.70 -18.90
C PHE A 253 15.03 17.33 -19.49
N THR A 254 13.90 17.19 -20.20
CA THR A 254 13.55 15.95 -20.91
C THR A 254 14.53 15.61 -22.05
N GLU A 255 15.27 16.60 -22.56
CA GLU A 255 16.33 16.43 -23.59
C GLU A 255 17.75 16.74 -23.06
N HIS A 256 17.94 16.78 -21.75
CA HIS A 256 19.24 17.09 -21.15
C HIS A 256 20.31 16.03 -21.51
N PRO A 257 21.59 16.33 -21.81
CA PRO A 257 22.57 15.31 -22.23
C PRO A 257 22.81 14.14 -21.25
N ASP A 258 22.66 14.39 -19.95
CA ASP A 258 22.76 13.39 -18.89
C ASP A 258 21.47 12.56 -18.71
N THR A 259 21.62 11.23 -18.75
CA THR A 259 20.50 10.27 -18.67
C THR A 259 19.80 10.27 -17.30
N ILE A 260 20.52 10.53 -16.20
CA ILE A 260 19.91 10.58 -14.84
C ILE A 260 18.93 11.74 -14.76
N ARG A 261 19.32 12.91 -15.28
CA ARG A 261 18.45 14.09 -15.37
C ARG A 261 17.21 13.82 -16.22
N ARG A 262 17.38 13.31 -17.45
CA ARG A 262 16.23 13.00 -18.34
C ARG A 262 15.29 11.98 -17.71
N GLY A 263 15.81 10.86 -17.21
CA GLY A 263 15.01 9.77 -16.64
C GLY A 263 14.27 10.16 -15.36
N GLY A 264 14.92 10.90 -14.46
CA GLY A 264 14.28 11.39 -13.23
C GLY A 264 13.18 12.43 -13.53
N VAL A 265 13.42 13.32 -14.50
CA VAL A 265 12.40 14.30 -14.94
C VAL A 265 11.24 13.59 -15.62
N ALA A 266 11.48 12.68 -16.56
CA ALA A 266 10.43 11.90 -17.21
C ALA A 266 9.55 11.16 -16.18
N SER A 267 10.18 10.54 -15.16
CA SER A 267 9.47 9.88 -14.06
C SER A 267 8.66 10.86 -13.22
N THR A 268 9.19 12.05 -12.95
CA THR A 268 8.49 13.13 -12.23
C THR A 268 7.24 13.58 -12.99
N LEU A 269 7.34 13.73 -14.31
CA LEU A 269 6.21 14.11 -15.17
C LEU A 269 5.13 13.03 -15.19
N LYS A 270 5.51 11.76 -15.39
CA LYS A 270 4.60 10.61 -15.29
C LYS A 270 3.88 10.59 -13.95
N ASN A 271 4.63 10.76 -12.85
CA ASN A 271 4.06 10.77 -11.51
C ASN A 271 3.04 11.90 -11.35
N CYS A 272 3.37 13.13 -11.75
CA CYS A 272 2.42 14.25 -11.68
C CYS A 272 1.15 14.04 -12.53
N ALA A 273 1.25 13.33 -13.67
CA ALA A 273 0.11 12.98 -14.51
C ALA A 273 -0.88 11.98 -13.86
N PHE A 274 -0.60 11.42 -12.67
CA PHE A 274 -1.64 10.74 -11.89
C PHE A 274 -2.64 11.70 -11.23
N HIS A 275 -2.35 13.01 -11.17
CA HIS A 275 -3.28 14.01 -10.64
C HIS A 275 -4.15 14.59 -11.77
N SER A 276 -5.25 13.90 -12.07
CA SER A 276 -6.14 14.26 -13.19
C SER A 276 -6.61 15.71 -13.26
N PRO A 277 -6.86 16.43 -12.14
CA PRO A 277 -7.22 17.85 -12.19
C PRO A 277 -6.13 18.75 -12.79
N ALA A 278 -4.87 18.31 -12.82
CA ALA A 278 -3.76 19.08 -13.39
C ALA A 278 -3.55 18.90 -14.90
N HIS A 279 -4.23 17.94 -15.56
CA HIS A 279 -3.92 17.60 -16.95
C HIS A 279 -3.98 18.80 -17.90
N MET A 280 -5.03 19.61 -17.78
CA MET A 280 -5.16 20.80 -18.61
C MET A 280 -4.15 21.87 -18.25
N ALA A 281 -3.75 22.00 -16.98
CA ALA A 281 -2.69 22.91 -16.59
C ALA A 281 -1.33 22.48 -17.13
N MET A 282 -1.08 21.17 -17.20
CA MET A 282 0.12 20.61 -17.80
C MET A 282 0.14 20.84 -19.32
N LEU A 283 -1.00 20.68 -20.00
CA LEU A 283 -1.09 20.75 -21.47
C LEU A 283 -1.20 22.16 -22.04
N LYS A 284 -1.92 23.07 -21.38
CA LYS A 284 -2.17 24.43 -21.87
C LYS A 284 -0.87 25.23 -22.08
N PRO A 285 -0.87 26.17 -23.04
CA PRO A 285 0.27 27.05 -23.27
C PRO A 285 0.47 28.07 -22.13
N GLU A 286 1.66 28.67 -22.07
CA GLU A 286 2.08 29.56 -20.96
C GLU A 286 1.35 30.92 -20.91
N ASP A 287 0.65 31.29 -21.98
CA ASP A 287 -0.17 32.49 -22.07
C ASP A 287 -1.59 32.30 -21.50
N GLU A 288 -2.01 31.06 -21.29
CA GLU A 288 -3.25 30.72 -20.58
C GLU A 288 -3.00 30.53 -19.08
N THR A 289 -3.99 30.92 -18.27
CA THR A 289 -3.99 30.72 -16.82
C THR A 289 -5.03 29.71 -16.40
N ILE A 290 -4.73 28.96 -15.34
CA ILE A 290 -5.58 27.87 -14.85
C ILE A 290 -5.22 27.54 -13.40
N ALA A 291 -6.23 27.28 -12.57
CA ALA A 291 -6.06 26.77 -11.22
C ALA A 291 -6.08 25.24 -11.20
N ILE A 292 -5.32 24.65 -10.27
CA ILE A 292 -5.28 23.19 -10.05
C ILE A 292 -5.90 22.89 -8.68
N PRO A 293 -7.05 22.20 -8.61
CA PRO A 293 -7.64 21.76 -7.34
C PRO A 293 -6.65 20.95 -6.49
N PRO A 294 -6.62 21.15 -5.16
CA PRO A 294 -7.56 21.95 -4.36
C PRO A 294 -7.25 23.46 -4.30
N SER A 295 -6.17 23.93 -4.93
CA SER A 295 -5.85 25.36 -4.96
C SER A 295 -6.80 26.11 -5.89
N THR A 296 -7.15 27.33 -5.51
CA THR A 296 -7.89 28.28 -6.35
C THR A 296 -6.97 29.32 -7.00
N GLU A 297 -5.67 29.27 -6.74
CA GLU A 297 -4.70 30.19 -7.34
C GLU A 297 -4.43 29.80 -8.80
N GLU A 298 -4.53 30.77 -9.70
CA GLU A 298 -4.30 30.57 -11.12
C GLU A 298 -2.81 30.71 -11.46
N GLY A 299 -2.27 29.67 -12.09
CA GLY A 299 -0.91 29.64 -12.65
C GLY A 299 -0.94 29.59 -14.16
N LYS A 300 0.19 29.91 -14.80
CA LYS A 300 0.39 29.74 -16.24
C LYS A 300 0.36 28.27 -16.63
N GLY A 301 -0.20 27.94 -17.80
CA GLY A 301 -0.07 26.62 -18.40
C GLY A 301 1.39 26.23 -18.60
N MET A 302 1.68 24.92 -18.61
CA MET A 302 3.07 24.42 -18.61
C MET A 302 3.60 24.04 -20.00
N ASN A 303 2.76 23.99 -21.04
CA ASN A 303 3.15 23.55 -22.39
C ASN A 303 3.89 22.19 -22.41
N LEU A 304 3.44 21.24 -21.58
CA LEU A 304 4.11 19.94 -21.38
C LEU A 304 4.26 19.14 -22.68
N LEU A 305 3.29 19.26 -23.59
CA LEU A 305 3.20 18.40 -24.76
C LEU A 305 4.45 18.47 -25.64
N SER A 306 4.98 19.69 -25.84
CA SER A 306 6.23 19.94 -26.57
C SER A 306 7.40 19.11 -26.01
N PHE A 307 7.49 19.01 -24.68
CA PHE A 307 8.58 18.34 -23.97
C PHE A 307 8.40 16.82 -23.84
N LEU A 308 7.18 16.31 -24.05
CA LEU A 308 6.92 14.86 -24.13
C LEU A 308 7.14 14.31 -25.53
N LEU A 309 6.77 15.08 -26.56
CA LEU A 309 6.88 14.64 -27.94
C LEU A 309 8.30 14.79 -28.51
N LEU A 310 9.06 15.80 -28.08
CA LEU A 310 10.41 16.03 -28.58
C LEU A 310 11.39 14.84 -28.35
N PRO A 311 11.38 14.14 -27.19
CA PRO A 311 12.15 12.90 -27.01
C PRO A 311 11.70 11.72 -27.87
N LEU A 312 10.43 11.71 -28.29
CA LEU A 312 9.82 10.65 -29.10
C LEU A 312 9.99 10.89 -30.62
N ALA A 313 10.21 12.14 -31.01
CA ALA A 313 10.41 12.55 -32.40
C ALA A 313 11.84 12.27 -32.90
N GLY A 314 11.92 11.73 -34.11
CA GLY A 314 13.14 11.52 -34.88
C GLY A 314 13.29 12.52 -36.04
N PRO A 315 14.16 12.24 -37.03
CA PRO A 315 14.40 13.10 -38.18
C PRO A 315 13.35 12.93 -39.30
N GLU A 316 12.22 12.28 -39.03
CA GLU A 316 11.13 12.11 -40.00
C GLU A 316 10.54 13.43 -40.49
N GLU A 317 10.17 13.46 -41.78
CA GLU A 317 9.38 14.54 -42.37
C GLU A 317 7.88 14.24 -42.20
N PHE A 318 7.12 15.26 -41.82
CA PHE A 318 5.66 15.25 -41.76
C PHE A 318 5.10 15.93 -43.02
N ASP A 319 3.91 15.53 -43.47
CA ASP A 319 3.25 16.23 -44.56
C ASP A 319 2.71 17.61 -44.11
N LEU A 320 2.32 18.45 -45.07
CA LEU A 320 1.90 19.82 -44.79
C LEU A 320 0.64 19.89 -43.91
N GLU A 321 -0.26 18.90 -44.00
CA GLU A 321 -1.50 18.87 -43.21
C GLU A 321 -1.25 18.46 -41.76
N ASP A 322 -0.30 17.55 -41.53
CA ASP A 322 0.13 17.12 -40.20
C ASP A 322 1.05 18.16 -39.54
N MET A 323 1.87 18.87 -40.32
CA MET A 323 2.74 19.95 -39.83
C MET A 323 1.95 21.05 -39.11
N ASP A 324 0.77 21.42 -39.61
CA ASP A 324 -0.07 22.45 -38.99
C ASP A 324 -0.59 22.07 -37.60
N LYS A 325 -0.66 20.76 -37.28
CA LYS A 325 -1.10 20.25 -35.96
C LYS A 325 0.04 20.15 -34.94
N LEU A 326 1.29 20.04 -35.40
CA LEU A 326 2.43 19.79 -34.53
C LEU A 326 2.83 21.05 -33.75
N PRO A 327 3.28 20.91 -32.49
CA PRO A 327 3.92 22.00 -31.77
C PRO A 327 5.11 22.57 -32.56
N ALA A 328 5.31 23.89 -32.51
CA ALA A 328 6.34 24.59 -33.28
C ALA A 328 7.77 24.04 -33.07
N SER A 329 8.05 23.46 -31.90
CA SER A 329 9.33 22.82 -31.56
C SER A 329 9.63 21.53 -32.32
N ILE A 330 8.63 20.95 -33.01
CA ILE A 330 8.70 19.64 -33.68
C ILE A 330 8.51 19.74 -35.20
N GLN A 331 7.95 20.84 -35.70
CA GLN A 331 7.65 21.02 -37.13
C GLN A 331 8.89 20.95 -38.04
N PHE A 332 10.06 21.42 -37.57
CA PHE A 332 11.29 21.49 -38.37
C PHE A 332 12.51 20.97 -37.60
N LEU A 333 12.55 19.67 -37.37
CA LEU A 333 13.70 19.02 -36.73
C LEU A 333 14.85 18.84 -37.73
N PRO A 334 16.11 19.10 -37.33
CA PRO A 334 17.26 18.85 -38.20
C PRO A 334 17.50 17.35 -38.39
N ASP A 335 18.13 16.95 -39.50
CA ASP A 335 18.53 15.55 -39.78
C ASP A 335 19.40 14.93 -38.67
N THR A 336 20.03 15.76 -37.83
CA THR A 336 20.85 15.34 -36.69
C THR A 336 20.03 14.96 -35.46
N LYS A 337 18.71 15.23 -35.42
CA LYS A 337 17.83 14.88 -34.30
C LYS A 337 17.70 13.36 -34.20
N LYS A 338 17.87 12.85 -32.98
CA LYS A 338 17.67 11.44 -32.65
C LYS A 338 16.58 11.31 -31.60
N ARG A 339 15.80 10.24 -31.70
CA ARG A 339 14.90 9.81 -30.62
C ARG A 339 15.70 9.48 -29.37
N GLU A 340 15.06 9.58 -28.20
CA GLU A 340 15.64 9.18 -26.93
C GLU A 340 16.17 7.73 -27.03
N PRO A 341 17.48 7.49 -26.85
CA PRO A 341 18.05 6.15 -26.98
C PRO A 341 17.59 5.18 -25.88
N ASP A 342 17.28 5.66 -24.67
CA ASP A 342 16.86 4.82 -23.56
C ASP A 342 15.39 4.40 -23.68
N GLN A 343 15.16 3.09 -23.83
CA GLN A 343 13.83 2.50 -24.00
C GLN A 343 12.90 2.73 -22.79
N PHE A 344 13.44 2.80 -21.56
CA PHE A 344 12.63 3.02 -20.36
C PHE A 344 12.17 4.47 -20.28
N ILE A 345 13.02 5.42 -20.69
CA ILE A 345 12.64 6.84 -20.78
C ILE A 345 11.59 7.03 -21.87
N ARG A 346 11.76 6.42 -23.05
CA ARG A 346 10.73 6.42 -24.10
C ARG A 346 9.39 5.87 -23.61
N LEU A 347 9.41 4.71 -22.95
CA LEU A 347 8.21 4.11 -22.36
C LEU A 347 7.54 5.07 -21.36
N THR A 348 8.34 5.71 -20.49
CA THR A 348 7.85 6.66 -19.48
C THR A 348 7.12 7.85 -20.11
N HIS A 349 7.61 8.39 -21.23
CA HIS A 349 6.92 9.45 -21.97
C HIS A 349 5.59 8.97 -22.57
N ILE A 350 5.55 7.77 -23.18
CA ILE A 350 4.30 7.19 -23.70
C ILE A 350 3.29 6.91 -22.58
N GLU A 351 3.74 6.39 -21.44
CA GLU A 351 2.88 6.20 -20.26
C GLU A 351 2.34 7.52 -19.72
N THR A 352 3.14 8.60 -19.77
CA THR A 352 2.67 9.95 -19.40
C THR A 352 1.55 10.41 -20.32
N LEU A 353 1.68 10.23 -21.64
CA LEU A 353 0.62 10.53 -22.62
C LEU A 353 -0.64 9.67 -22.37
N LEU A 354 -0.49 8.39 -22.04
CA LEU A 354 -1.60 7.50 -21.65
C LEU A 354 -2.32 7.97 -20.38
N LEU A 355 -1.59 8.44 -19.37
CA LEU A 355 -2.19 8.98 -18.14
C LEU A 355 -2.96 10.27 -18.43
N LEU A 356 -2.39 11.17 -19.24
CA LEU A 356 -3.09 12.38 -19.69
C LEU A 356 -4.37 12.02 -20.44
N CYS A 357 -4.37 10.93 -21.22
CA CYS A 357 -5.55 10.40 -21.90
C CYS A 357 -6.67 9.94 -20.96
N THR A 358 -6.52 9.94 -19.63
CA THR A 358 -7.63 9.55 -18.72
C THR A 358 -8.72 10.62 -18.62
N THR A 359 -8.43 11.88 -18.96
CA THR A 359 -9.43 12.96 -19.00
C THR A 359 -9.79 13.32 -20.44
N ARG A 360 -11.09 13.49 -20.73
CA ARG A 360 -11.59 13.83 -22.07
C ARG A 360 -10.98 15.12 -22.63
N PRO A 361 -10.93 16.25 -21.87
CA PRO A 361 -10.34 17.49 -22.38
C PRO A 361 -8.87 17.33 -22.80
N ALA A 362 -8.10 16.52 -22.07
CA ALA A 362 -6.71 16.26 -22.41
C ALA A 362 -6.56 15.37 -23.66
N ARG A 363 -7.44 14.37 -23.84
CA ARG A 363 -7.48 13.57 -25.09
C ARG A 363 -7.79 14.44 -26.29
N GLU A 364 -8.81 15.27 -26.19
CA GLU A 364 -9.19 16.20 -27.26
C GLU A 364 -8.07 17.19 -27.59
N PHE A 365 -7.42 17.75 -26.56
CA PHE A 365 -6.24 18.59 -26.74
C PHE A 365 -5.12 17.83 -27.48
N MET A 366 -4.82 16.59 -27.09
CA MET A 366 -3.78 15.78 -27.74
C MET A 366 -4.12 15.37 -29.18
N ARG A 367 -5.40 15.11 -29.49
CA ARG A 367 -5.88 14.79 -30.85
C ARG A 367 -5.62 15.93 -31.84
N VAL A 368 -5.77 17.18 -31.40
CA VAL A 368 -5.60 18.36 -32.27
C VAL A 368 -4.18 18.93 -32.27
N ASN A 369 -3.29 18.44 -31.39
CA ASN A 369 -1.91 18.91 -31.25
C ASN A 369 -0.86 17.85 -31.66
N GLY A 370 -1.16 17.04 -32.69
CA GLY A 370 -0.14 16.26 -33.40
C GLY A 370 0.44 15.04 -32.66
N VAL A 371 -0.18 14.57 -31.58
CA VAL A 371 0.35 13.44 -30.79
C VAL A 371 0.32 12.14 -31.59
N TYR A 372 -0.79 11.89 -32.29
CA TYR A 372 -0.99 10.67 -33.06
C TYR A 372 0.07 10.54 -34.16
N GLU A 373 0.36 11.63 -34.85
CA GLU A 373 1.30 11.74 -35.95
C GLU A 373 2.74 11.39 -35.49
N VAL A 374 3.17 11.96 -34.35
CA VAL A 374 4.51 11.66 -33.78
C VAL A 374 4.63 10.20 -33.36
N VAL A 375 3.65 9.66 -32.63
CA VAL A 375 3.74 8.28 -32.13
C VAL A 375 3.57 7.24 -33.24
N GLN A 376 2.84 7.56 -34.30
CA GLN A 376 2.78 6.73 -35.50
C GLN A 376 4.15 6.62 -36.16
N LYS A 377 4.84 7.74 -36.39
CA LYS A 377 6.20 7.74 -36.96
C LYS A 377 7.21 7.04 -36.08
N MET A 378 7.08 7.20 -34.75
CA MET A 378 7.88 6.43 -33.81
C MET A 378 7.65 4.92 -33.96
N HIS A 379 6.40 4.47 -34.05
CA HIS A 379 6.03 3.06 -34.17
C HIS A 379 6.64 2.38 -35.41
N GLU A 380 6.79 3.11 -36.53
CA GLU A 380 7.41 2.58 -37.76
C GLU A 380 8.88 2.13 -37.56
N THR A 381 9.56 2.65 -36.54
CA THR A 381 11.00 2.39 -36.30
C THR A 381 11.32 1.78 -34.94
N GLU A 382 10.33 1.69 -34.04
CA GLU A 382 10.50 1.13 -32.71
C GLU A 382 10.62 -0.40 -32.77
N THR A 383 11.53 -0.96 -31.98
CA THR A 383 11.79 -2.41 -31.92
C THR A 383 11.56 -2.99 -30.53
N ASN A 384 11.42 -2.13 -29.51
CA ASN A 384 11.11 -2.56 -28.16
C ASN A 384 9.61 -2.87 -28.02
N LEU A 385 9.29 -4.15 -27.80
CA LEU A 385 7.91 -4.64 -27.73
C LEU A 385 7.06 -3.94 -26.64
N PRO A 386 7.53 -3.75 -25.39
CA PRO A 386 6.79 -2.96 -24.40
C PRO A 386 6.41 -1.55 -24.87
N VAL A 387 7.33 -0.83 -25.52
CA VAL A 387 7.05 0.53 -26.03
C VAL A 387 6.01 0.48 -27.15
N MET A 388 6.14 -0.47 -28.09
CA MET A 388 5.18 -0.65 -29.18
C MET A 388 3.75 -0.92 -28.67
N GLU A 389 3.59 -1.81 -27.69
CA GLU A 389 2.29 -2.12 -27.10
C GLU A 389 1.63 -0.87 -26.48
N HIS A 390 2.41 -0.03 -25.80
CA HIS A 390 1.90 1.21 -25.21
C HIS A 390 1.56 2.26 -26.25
N ILE A 391 2.31 2.33 -27.36
CA ILE A 391 1.96 3.18 -28.50
C ILE A 391 0.62 2.74 -29.11
N GLU A 392 0.42 1.44 -29.33
CA GLU A 392 -0.84 0.90 -29.86
C GLU A 392 -2.04 1.24 -28.95
N ARG A 393 -1.87 1.11 -27.64
CA ARG A 393 -2.88 1.53 -26.65
C ARG A 393 -3.18 3.03 -26.73
N LEU A 394 -2.15 3.86 -26.87
CA LEU A 394 -2.30 5.32 -26.97
C LEU A 394 -3.04 5.70 -28.25
N VAL A 395 -2.67 5.10 -29.38
CA VAL A 395 -3.34 5.28 -30.67
C VAL A 395 -4.81 4.90 -30.58
N ASN A 396 -5.13 3.77 -29.95
CA ASN A 396 -6.52 3.33 -29.77
C ASN A 396 -7.36 4.33 -28.96
N LEU A 397 -6.78 4.95 -27.94
CA LEU A 397 -7.47 6.00 -27.16
C LEU A 397 -7.65 7.30 -27.95
N LEU A 398 -6.64 7.71 -28.72
CA LEU A 398 -6.71 8.94 -29.51
C LEU A 398 -7.62 8.81 -30.73
N LYS A 399 -7.74 7.62 -31.34
CA LYS A 399 -8.56 7.40 -32.55
C LYS A 399 -9.98 6.91 -32.29
N ARG A 400 -10.31 6.49 -31.07
CA ARG A 400 -11.67 6.06 -30.73
C ARG A 400 -12.64 7.24 -30.81
N ASP A 401 -13.79 6.99 -31.44
CA ASP A 401 -14.92 7.92 -31.45
C ASP A 401 -15.57 7.96 -30.05
N GLU A 402 -15.63 9.16 -29.48
CA GLU A 402 -16.20 9.44 -28.16
C GLU A 402 -17.42 10.32 -28.40
N GLY A 403 -18.62 9.75 -28.26
CA GLY A 403 -19.89 10.43 -28.52
C GLY A 403 -20.10 11.76 -27.76
N PRO A 404 -21.25 12.43 -27.94
CA PRO A 404 -21.48 13.78 -27.43
C PRO A 404 -21.33 13.89 -25.89
N GLU A 405 -20.91 15.08 -25.41
CA GLU A 405 -20.59 15.38 -24.00
C GLU A 405 -21.70 15.06 -22.97
N THR A 406 -22.96 14.92 -23.41
CA THR A 406 -24.08 14.57 -22.54
C THR A 406 -24.19 13.08 -22.22
N ALA A 407 -23.34 12.23 -22.78
CA ALA A 407 -23.09 10.88 -22.27
C ALA A 407 -22.23 10.98 -21.00
N ILE A 408 -22.83 11.50 -19.95
CA ILE A 408 -22.23 11.66 -18.65
C ILE A 408 -22.06 10.25 -18.03
N GLU A 409 -20.84 9.71 -18.09
CA GLU A 409 -20.31 8.87 -17.00
C GLU A 409 -20.01 9.81 -15.81
N GLU A 410 -21.08 10.32 -15.19
CA GLU A 410 -21.03 10.68 -13.78
C GLU A 410 -20.93 9.34 -13.07
N VAL A 411 -19.81 9.11 -12.41
CA VAL A 411 -19.81 8.25 -11.23
C VAL A 411 -20.61 9.04 -10.18
N PRO A 412 -21.86 8.66 -9.86
CA PRO A 412 -22.54 9.29 -8.75
C PRO A 412 -21.85 8.78 -7.49
N VAL A 413 -21.54 9.71 -6.59
CA VAL A 413 -21.28 9.41 -5.19
C VAL A 413 -22.56 8.77 -4.64
N GLU A 414 -22.63 7.43 -4.57
CA GLU A 414 -23.74 6.76 -3.91
C GLU A 414 -23.58 6.89 -2.39
N GLU A 415 -24.37 7.82 -1.84
CA GLU A 415 -24.91 7.71 -0.49
C GLU A 415 -25.61 6.36 -0.35
N THR A 416 -25.23 5.61 0.69
CA THR A 416 -25.85 4.35 1.08
C THR A 416 -27.30 4.57 1.52
N GLY A 417 -28.25 4.30 0.64
CA GLY A 417 -29.65 4.02 0.96
C GLY A 417 -30.05 2.65 0.41
N PRO A 418 -30.86 1.85 1.13
CA PRO A 418 -31.08 0.46 0.77
C PRO A 418 -32.02 0.37 -0.43
N ARG A 419 -31.62 -0.34 -1.49
CA ARG A 419 -32.56 -0.77 -2.54
C ARG A 419 -32.74 -2.27 -2.52
N LYS A 420 -34.03 -2.62 -2.48
CA LYS A 420 -34.62 -3.95 -2.46
C LYS A 420 -34.46 -4.64 -3.81
N ASP A 421 -34.28 -5.95 -3.74
CA ASP A 421 -34.39 -6.90 -4.85
C ASP A 421 -35.76 -6.81 -5.55
N SER A 422 -35.78 -6.87 -6.89
CA SER A 422 -36.64 -7.82 -7.63
C SER A 422 -36.44 -7.73 -9.15
N VAL A 423 -35.96 -8.85 -9.71
CA VAL A 423 -36.39 -9.56 -10.94
C VAL A 423 -37.38 -8.85 -11.87
N GLU A 424 -37.05 -8.74 -13.16
CA GLU A 424 -38.04 -8.65 -14.24
C GLU A 424 -37.96 -9.87 -15.16
N ASP A 425 -39.10 -10.55 -15.30
CA ASP A 425 -39.37 -11.51 -16.36
C ASP A 425 -40.27 -10.84 -17.42
N LYS A 426 -39.91 -11.04 -18.69
CA LYS A 426 -40.54 -10.46 -19.89
C LYS A 426 -41.95 -10.99 -20.15
N LYS A 427 -42.83 -10.15 -20.73
CA LYS A 427 -43.61 -10.48 -21.94
C LYS A 427 -44.42 -9.32 -22.54
N ASP A 428 -44.41 -9.28 -23.87
CA ASP A 428 -45.20 -8.46 -24.80
C ASP A 428 -46.72 -8.66 -24.66
N SER A 429 -47.52 -7.58 -24.84
CA SER A 429 -48.48 -7.40 -25.96
C SER A 429 -49.58 -6.38 -25.65
N ASN A 430 -49.73 -5.44 -26.59
CA ASN A 430 -50.86 -4.58 -27.00
C ASN A 430 -52.23 -4.53 -26.27
N ASP A 431 -52.69 -3.26 -26.21
CA ASP A 431 -54.02 -2.69 -26.46
C ASP A 431 -55.18 -2.76 -25.43
N ASP A 432 -55.71 -1.55 -25.23
CA ASP A 432 -57.06 -1.09 -24.89
C ASP A 432 -57.64 -1.18 -23.46
N ASP A 433 -57.89 0.03 -22.94
CA ASP A 433 -59.04 0.56 -22.20
C ASP A 433 -59.73 -0.22 -21.06
N GLU A 434 -59.84 0.52 -19.95
CA GLU A 434 -60.87 0.49 -18.88
C GLU A 434 -61.29 -0.86 -18.26
N ILE A 435 -60.99 -1.04 -16.96
CA ILE A 435 -61.98 -1.13 -15.85
C ILE A 435 -61.27 -1.54 -14.54
N ARG A 436 -61.20 -0.56 -13.61
CA ARG A 436 -61.40 -0.64 -12.15
C ARG A 436 -61.14 -1.97 -11.41
N ARG A 437 -60.23 -1.97 -10.40
CA ARG A 437 -60.55 -1.84 -8.94
C ARG A 437 -59.38 -2.25 -8.02
N MET A 438 -59.18 -1.41 -7.00
CA MET A 438 -58.58 -1.67 -5.66
C MET A 438 -57.06 -1.89 -5.66
N ASN A 439 -56.22 -1.30 -4.81
CA ASN A 439 -56.27 -0.43 -3.62
C ASN A 439 -54.76 -0.23 -3.33
N PHE A 440 -54.13 0.91 -3.10
CA PHE A 440 -54.28 1.90 -2.04
C PHE A 440 -53.27 3.01 -2.40
N ASP A 441 -53.70 4.26 -2.46
CA ASP A 441 -53.01 5.33 -1.74
C ASP A 441 -53.84 6.62 -1.73
N LEU A 442 -53.65 7.34 -0.62
CA LEU A 442 -53.76 8.79 -0.45
C LEU A 442 -55.11 9.46 -0.09
N ILE A 443 -54.99 10.21 1.02
CA ILE A 443 -55.61 11.49 1.39
C ILE A 443 -56.97 11.43 2.10
N TYR A 444 -56.97 12.00 3.32
CA TYR A 444 -58.07 12.85 3.77
C TYR A 444 -57.52 14.15 4.36
N ILE A 445 -58.02 15.26 3.83
CA ILE A 445 -58.10 16.57 4.48
C ILE A 445 -59.53 16.68 5.03
N TRP A 446 -59.71 17.14 6.27
CA TRP A 446 -60.89 17.93 6.68
C TRP A 446 -60.62 18.74 7.96
N GLU A 447 -61.10 20.00 7.96
CA GLU A 447 -61.03 21.04 9.01
C GLU A 447 -62.24 20.94 10.01
N PRO A 448 -62.74 22.03 10.65
CA PRO A 448 -62.38 22.61 11.97
C PRO A 448 -63.54 22.55 13.01
N ASP A 449 -63.28 22.80 14.31
CA ASP A 449 -63.95 23.86 15.10
C ASP A 449 -63.70 23.85 16.62
N SER A 450 -63.58 25.08 17.14
CA SER A 450 -63.96 25.57 18.48
C SER A 450 -63.12 25.17 19.71
N GLN A 451 -62.29 26.09 20.20
CA GLN A 451 -62.71 27.08 21.21
C GLN A 451 -61.52 27.95 21.63
N VAL A 452 -61.74 29.25 21.50
CA VAL A 452 -60.87 30.32 21.99
C VAL A 452 -60.83 30.26 23.52
N PHE A 453 -59.65 29.93 24.07
CA PHE A 453 -59.23 30.41 25.37
C PHE A 453 -57.84 31.04 25.21
N ALA A 454 -57.80 32.37 25.28
CA ALA A 454 -56.55 33.11 25.31
C ALA A 454 -55.73 32.69 26.55
N PRO A 455 -54.46 32.26 26.43
CA PRO A 455 -53.55 32.30 27.54
C PRO A 455 -52.94 33.70 27.58
N ASN A 456 -53.23 34.38 28.69
CA ASN A 456 -52.53 35.56 29.17
C ASN A 456 -51.03 35.53 28.81
N HIS A 457 -50.52 36.72 28.47
CA HIS A 457 -49.11 37.05 28.64
C HIS A 457 -48.64 36.63 30.04
N ARG A 458 -48.10 35.42 30.15
CA ARG A 458 -47.13 35.05 31.17
C ARG A 458 -45.83 34.84 30.41
N THR A 459 -44.90 35.76 30.64
CA THR A 459 -43.46 35.52 30.49
C THR A 459 -43.14 34.11 30.97
N LEU A 460 -42.94 33.19 30.02
CA LEU A 460 -42.26 31.92 30.28
C LEU A 460 -40.82 32.32 30.62
N GLU A 461 -40.45 32.23 31.90
CA GLU A 461 -39.06 32.22 32.31
C GLU A 461 -38.33 31.18 31.44
N MET A 462 -37.40 31.63 30.59
CA MET A 462 -36.55 30.72 29.84
C MET A 462 -35.78 29.87 30.85
N ALA A 463 -36.06 28.57 30.88
CA ALA A 463 -35.33 27.64 31.75
C ALA A 463 -33.83 27.76 31.46
N GLN A 464 -33.05 28.13 32.48
CA GLN A 464 -31.62 28.37 32.34
C GLN A 464 -30.90 27.07 31.92
N HIS A 465 -30.29 27.05 30.73
CA HIS A 465 -29.47 25.92 30.28
C HIS A 465 -28.28 25.70 31.21
N THR A 466 -27.92 24.42 31.42
CA THR A 466 -26.75 24.04 32.22
C THR A 466 -25.76 23.24 31.37
N ALA A 467 -24.49 23.63 31.43
CA ALA A 467 -23.37 22.94 30.80
C ALA A 467 -22.46 22.31 31.85
N LEU A 468 -22.18 21.01 31.71
CA LEU A 468 -21.22 20.27 32.52
C LEU A 468 -19.89 20.13 31.79
N LEU A 469 -18.81 20.66 32.36
CA LEU A 469 -17.47 20.68 31.77
C LEU A 469 -16.51 19.82 32.60
N SER A 470 -15.99 18.75 32.00
CA SER A 470 -15.01 17.84 32.61
C SER A 470 -14.00 17.36 31.57
N VAL A 471 -12.96 18.16 31.34
CA VAL A 471 -11.99 17.94 30.26
C VAL A 471 -10.56 17.76 30.77
N TYR A 472 -9.87 16.77 30.21
CA TYR A 472 -8.43 16.62 30.33
C TYR A 472 -7.68 17.64 29.45
N ASN A 473 -7.90 17.58 28.13
CA ASN A 473 -7.38 18.54 27.17
C ASN A 473 -8.17 19.85 27.26
N LYS A 474 -7.49 20.90 27.70
CA LYS A 474 -8.05 22.23 28.00
C LYS A 474 -7.93 23.21 26.83
N SER A 475 -7.51 22.75 25.66
CA SER A 475 -7.45 23.56 24.44
C SER A 475 -8.81 24.22 24.18
N ASN A 476 -8.82 25.52 23.87
CA ASN A 476 -10.03 26.31 23.57
C ASN A 476 -11.13 26.30 24.66
N LEU A 477 -10.86 25.78 25.86
CA LEU A 477 -11.85 25.65 26.94
C LEU A 477 -12.36 27.01 27.43
N LEU A 478 -11.46 28.00 27.55
CA LEU A 478 -11.83 29.32 28.06
C LEU A 478 -12.73 30.08 27.07
N ASP A 479 -12.48 29.94 25.78
CA ASP A 479 -13.33 30.52 24.73
C ASP A 479 -14.73 29.90 24.75
N LEU A 480 -14.81 28.57 24.89
CA LEU A 480 -16.08 27.87 25.06
C LEU A 480 -16.83 28.33 26.31
N ALA A 481 -16.16 28.35 27.47
CA ALA A 481 -16.75 28.75 28.74
C ALA A 481 -17.26 30.20 28.71
N LYS A 482 -16.46 31.12 28.15
CA LYS A 482 -16.85 32.52 27.98
C LYS A 482 -18.06 32.65 27.05
N GLY A 483 -18.03 32.00 25.88
CA GLY A 483 -19.12 32.03 24.92
C GLY A 483 -20.45 31.48 25.48
N LEU A 484 -20.39 30.39 26.26
CA LEU A 484 -21.56 29.83 26.94
C LEU A 484 -22.10 30.77 28.03
N LYS A 485 -21.22 31.39 28.81
CA LYS A 485 -21.62 32.32 29.86
C LYS A 485 -22.26 33.60 29.29
N GLU A 486 -21.72 34.13 28.20
CA GLU A 486 -22.30 35.25 27.43
C GLU A 486 -23.71 34.91 26.91
N SER A 487 -23.97 33.63 26.60
CA SER A 487 -25.28 33.12 26.19
C SER A 487 -26.19 32.73 27.35
N GLY A 488 -25.87 33.10 28.59
CA GLY A 488 -26.71 32.86 29.77
C GLY A 488 -26.69 31.43 30.32
N VAL A 489 -25.77 30.58 29.85
CA VAL A 489 -25.66 29.18 30.28
C VAL A 489 -24.98 29.09 31.65
N ARG A 490 -25.56 28.31 32.56
CA ARG A 490 -24.96 27.97 33.85
C ARG A 490 -23.84 26.95 33.66
N LEU A 491 -22.64 27.22 34.18
CA LEU A 491 -21.50 26.32 34.07
C LEU A 491 -21.33 25.49 35.35
N LEU A 492 -21.18 24.18 35.18
CA LEU A 492 -20.77 23.22 36.21
C LEU A 492 -19.44 22.60 35.81
N GLY A 493 -18.46 22.56 36.70
CA GLY A 493 -17.14 21.98 36.44
C GLY A 493 -16.69 21.04 37.55
N SER A 494 -15.70 20.19 37.25
CA SER A 494 -15.04 19.36 38.26
C SER A 494 -13.52 19.57 38.27
N GLY A 495 -12.92 19.50 39.47
CA GLY A 495 -11.47 19.49 39.67
C GLY A 495 -10.70 20.57 38.88
N GLY A 496 -9.69 20.13 38.13
CA GLY A 496 -8.82 21.03 37.34
C GLY A 496 -9.53 21.83 36.26
N THR A 497 -10.69 21.38 35.75
CA THR A 497 -11.49 22.14 34.77
C THR A 497 -12.14 23.36 35.43
N ALA A 498 -12.78 23.18 36.58
CA ALA A 498 -13.41 24.28 37.32
C ALA A 498 -12.37 25.31 37.79
N LYS A 499 -11.21 24.84 38.28
CA LYS A 499 -10.10 25.69 38.72
C LYS A 499 -9.64 26.64 37.61
N GLN A 500 -9.36 26.13 36.41
CA GLN A 500 -8.84 26.95 35.31
C GLN A 500 -9.85 28.01 34.83
N ILE A 501 -11.13 27.67 34.77
CA ILE A 501 -12.19 28.60 34.36
C ILE A 501 -12.34 29.72 35.40
N ARG A 502 -12.27 29.37 36.69
CA ARG A 502 -12.35 30.32 37.80
C ARG A 502 -11.14 31.27 37.86
N GLU A 503 -9.93 30.76 37.61
CA GLU A 503 -8.71 31.56 37.51
C GLU A 503 -8.74 32.57 36.35
N ALA A 504 -9.50 32.26 35.28
CA ALA A 504 -9.75 33.18 34.17
C ALA A 504 -10.85 34.23 34.46
N GLY A 505 -11.40 34.26 35.69
CA GLY A 505 -12.44 35.20 36.10
C GLY A 505 -13.85 34.86 35.60
N ILE A 506 -14.09 33.64 35.12
CA ILE A 506 -15.40 33.18 34.65
C ILE A 506 -16.10 32.43 35.79
N GLU A 507 -17.36 32.80 36.07
CA GLU A 507 -18.16 32.15 37.10
C GLU A 507 -18.53 30.71 36.72
N ILE A 508 -18.18 29.75 37.59
CA ILE A 508 -18.46 28.32 37.44
C ILE A 508 -18.75 27.67 38.79
N ASN A 509 -19.82 26.88 38.86
CA ASN A 509 -20.18 26.06 40.01
C ASN A 509 -19.42 24.73 40.00
N ASP A 510 -19.26 24.10 41.16
CA ASP A 510 -18.63 22.79 41.26
C ASP A 510 -19.69 21.67 41.16
N VAL A 511 -19.33 20.51 40.59
CA VAL A 511 -20.25 19.35 40.52
C VAL A 511 -20.74 18.92 41.90
N SER A 512 -19.93 19.09 42.95
CA SER A 512 -20.33 18.86 44.35
C SER A 512 -21.53 19.71 44.79
N ASP A 513 -21.78 20.84 44.15
CA ASP A 513 -22.91 21.72 44.46
C ASP A 513 -24.26 21.05 44.14
N ILE A 514 -24.28 20.16 43.14
CA ILE A 514 -25.48 19.41 42.72
C ILE A 514 -25.52 17.97 43.26
N THR A 515 -24.36 17.35 43.52
CA THR A 515 -24.35 15.98 44.06
C THR A 515 -24.46 15.94 45.58
N LYS A 516 -24.04 17.01 46.28
CA LYS A 516 -23.86 17.05 47.75
C LYS A 516 -22.93 15.97 48.30
N ALA A 517 -22.22 15.26 47.42
CA ALA A 517 -21.28 14.20 47.78
C ALA A 517 -19.85 14.79 47.84
N PRO A 518 -19.04 14.42 48.85
CA PRO A 518 -17.64 14.83 48.92
C PRO A 518 -16.81 14.16 47.81
N GLU A 519 -15.70 14.78 47.43
CA GLU A 519 -14.71 14.13 46.59
C GLU A 519 -14.04 12.98 47.37
N MET A 520 -14.02 11.79 46.79
CA MET A 520 -13.51 10.58 47.44
C MET A 520 -12.74 9.70 46.45
N LEU A 521 -11.89 8.81 46.98
CA LEU A 521 -11.04 7.88 46.21
C LEU A 521 -10.16 8.60 45.18
N GLY A 522 -9.54 9.73 45.56
CA GLY A 522 -8.68 10.50 44.66
C GLY A 522 -9.38 11.10 43.44
N GLY A 523 -10.71 11.30 43.51
CA GLY A 523 -11.50 11.89 42.43
C GLY A 523 -12.09 10.88 41.44
N ARG A 524 -11.90 9.57 41.65
CA ARG A 524 -12.39 8.50 40.77
C ARG A 524 -13.91 8.44 40.59
N VAL A 525 -14.68 8.87 41.60
CA VAL A 525 -16.15 8.73 41.64
C VAL A 525 -16.89 10.07 41.74
N LYS A 526 -16.27 11.16 41.26
CA LYS A 526 -16.81 12.53 41.39
C LYS A 526 -18.08 12.81 40.58
N THR A 527 -18.26 12.17 39.42
CA THR A 527 -19.39 12.43 38.51
C THR A 527 -20.39 11.29 38.42
N LEU A 528 -20.08 10.12 38.99
CA LEU A 528 -20.92 8.92 38.99
C LEU A 528 -22.05 9.03 40.02
N HIS A 529 -22.95 9.99 39.82
CA HIS A 529 -24.04 10.31 40.75
C HIS A 529 -25.38 10.48 40.01
N PRO A 530 -26.51 10.02 40.58
CA PRO A 530 -27.83 10.20 39.97
C PRO A 530 -28.19 11.66 39.66
N ALA A 531 -27.74 12.62 40.48
CA ALA A 531 -27.96 14.05 40.19
C ALA A 531 -27.30 14.51 38.87
N VAL A 532 -26.19 13.89 38.47
CA VAL A 532 -25.51 14.18 37.20
C VAL A 532 -26.17 13.41 36.08
N HIS A 533 -26.23 12.08 36.20
CA HIS A 533 -26.72 11.23 35.11
C HIS A 533 -28.23 11.31 34.89
N GLY A 534 -29.02 11.56 35.94
CA GLY A 534 -30.45 11.88 35.83
C GLY A 534 -30.68 13.18 35.07
N GLY A 535 -29.88 14.22 35.35
CA GLY A 535 -29.92 15.48 34.58
C GLY A 535 -29.54 15.31 33.10
N ILE A 536 -28.64 14.38 32.78
CA ILE A 536 -28.23 14.07 31.40
C ILE A 536 -29.24 13.14 30.69
N LEU A 537 -29.75 12.10 31.35
CA LEU A 537 -30.51 11.03 30.71
C LEU A 537 -32.03 11.23 30.72
N ALA A 538 -32.56 12.13 31.55
CA ALA A 538 -34.00 12.42 31.55
C ALA A 538 -34.47 12.83 30.15
N ARG A 539 -35.60 12.30 29.69
CA ARG A 539 -36.21 12.65 28.41
C ARG A 539 -37.22 13.77 28.59
N SER A 540 -37.64 14.39 27.50
CA SER A 540 -38.67 15.43 27.49
C SER A 540 -40.08 14.84 27.60
N ILE A 541 -40.33 13.97 28.60
CA ILE A 541 -41.62 13.32 28.86
C ILE A 541 -42.12 13.58 30.30
N PRO A 542 -43.44 13.53 30.55
CA PRO A 542 -44.00 13.90 31.86
C PRO A 542 -43.49 13.08 33.05
N SER A 543 -43.23 11.77 32.86
CA SER A 543 -42.72 10.90 33.93
C SER A 543 -41.33 11.34 34.39
N ASP A 544 -40.41 11.56 33.45
CA ASP A 544 -39.04 11.94 33.75
C ASP A 544 -38.97 13.36 34.35
N GLN A 545 -39.84 14.28 33.93
CA GLN A 545 -39.96 15.61 34.56
C GLN A 545 -40.44 15.53 36.01
N THR A 546 -41.37 14.62 36.30
CA THR A 546 -41.88 14.37 37.66
C THR A 546 -40.78 13.80 38.54
N ASP A 547 -40.00 12.85 38.02
CA ASP A 547 -38.86 12.27 38.73
C ASP A 547 -37.79 13.32 39.03
N LEU A 548 -37.42 14.15 38.04
CA LEU A 548 -36.46 15.24 38.23
C LEU A 548 -36.93 16.23 39.30
N ALA A 549 -38.21 16.65 39.27
CA ALA A 549 -38.78 17.55 40.26
C ALA A 549 -38.79 16.92 41.67
N THR A 550 -39.20 15.66 41.77
CA THR A 550 -39.27 14.92 43.05
C THR A 550 -37.89 14.79 43.69
N GLN A 551 -36.86 14.53 42.88
CA GLN A 551 -35.48 14.36 43.34
C GLN A 551 -34.70 15.68 43.40
N SER A 552 -35.34 16.82 43.08
CA SER A 552 -34.68 18.14 43.01
C SER A 552 -33.45 18.16 42.07
N ILE A 553 -33.52 17.42 40.97
CA ILE A 553 -32.45 17.31 39.97
C ILE A 553 -32.72 18.28 38.82
N SER A 554 -31.74 19.12 38.50
CA SER A 554 -31.82 20.03 37.35
C SER A 554 -31.38 19.34 36.04
N PRO A 555 -32.06 19.59 34.91
CA PRO A 555 -31.61 19.09 33.61
C PRO A 555 -30.24 19.65 33.21
N ILE A 556 -29.42 18.81 32.56
CA ILE A 556 -28.15 19.21 31.93
C ILE A 556 -28.36 19.20 30.41
N SER A 557 -28.07 20.32 29.75
CA SER A 557 -28.29 20.50 28.30
C SER A 557 -27.03 20.26 27.48
N ILE A 558 -25.85 20.54 28.06
CA ILE A 558 -24.56 20.44 27.36
C ILE A 558 -23.58 19.65 28.24
N VAL A 559 -22.86 18.71 27.63
CA VAL A 559 -21.79 17.95 28.27
C VAL A 559 -20.51 18.10 27.45
N VAL A 560 -19.51 18.73 28.04
CA VAL A 560 -18.19 18.92 27.43
C VAL A 560 -17.21 18.02 28.18
N CYS A 561 -16.72 16.98 27.52
CA CYS A 561 -15.87 15.99 28.16
C CYS A 561 -14.85 15.42 27.19
N ASN A 562 -13.60 15.30 27.60
CA ASN A 562 -12.61 14.53 26.86
C ASN A 562 -11.76 13.74 27.86
N LEU A 563 -11.29 12.57 27.42
CA LEU A 563 -10.77 11.52 28.28
C LEU A 563 -9.29 11.72 28.61
N TYR A 564 -8.83 11.01 29.63
CA TYR A 564 -7.40 10.88 29.90
C TYR A 564 -6.68 10.23 28.72
N PRO A 565 -5.45 10.62 28.39
CA PRO A 565 -4.79 10.16 27.18
C PRO A 565 -4.15 8.78 27.45
N PHE A 566 -4.98 7.73 27.50
CA PHE A 566 -4.54 6.38 27.87
C PHE A 566 -3.42 5.87 26.94
N GLU A 567 -3.57 6.02 25.62
CA GLU A 567 -2.54 5.66 24.64
C GLU A 567 -1.21 6.39 24.89
N ALA A 568 -1.25 7.69 25.17
CA ALA A 568 -0.05 8.46 25.49
C ALA A 568 0.54 8.07 26.85
N THR A 569 -0.27 7.54 27.77
CA THR A 569 0.18 7.05 29.07
C THR A 569 0.93 5.73 28.92
N VAL A 570 0.35 4.74 28.21
CA VAL A 570 0.99 3.44 28.01
C VAL A 570 2.20 3.51 27.07
N ALA A 571 2.30 4.55 26.24
CA ALA A 571 3.49 4.83 25.42
C ALA A 571 4.70 5.38 26.20
N LYS A 572 4.54 5.78 27.48
CA LYS A 572 5.66 6.27 28.29
C LYS A 572 6.62 5.12 28.64
N PRO A 573 7.95 5.30 28.50
CA PRO A 573 8.93 4.22 28.74
C PRO A 573 8.91 3.63 30.15
N ASP A 574 8.40 4.38 31.14
CA ASP A 574 8.35 4.03 32.55
C ASP A 574 6.93 3.69 33.04
N CYS A 575 5.96 3.50 32.13
CA CYS A 575 4.60 3.15 32.50
C CYS A 575 4.53 1.73 33.07
N THR A 576 4.16 1.62 34.34
CA THR A 576 3.82 0.34 34.95
C THR A 576 2.36 -0.03 34.69
N LEU A 577 2.01 -1.32 34.79
CA LEU A 577 0.62 -1.76 34.73
C LEU A 577 -0.27 -1.01 35.76
N ALA A 578 0.23 -0.76 36.96
CA ALA A 578 -0.50 0.01 37.98
C ALA A 578 -0.75 1.46 37.53
N ASN A 579 0.24 2.10 36.90
CA ASN A 579 0.11 3.45 36.36
C ASN A 579 -0.90 3.49 35.21
N ALA A 580 -0.87 2.49 34.31
CA ALA A 580 -1.81 2.38 33.21
C ALA A 580 -3.25 2.20 33.73
N VAL A 581 -3.45 1.33 34.71
CA VAL A 581 -4.77 1.08 35.33
C VAL A 581 -5.30 2.33 36.04
N GLU A 582 -4.44 3.14 36.66
CA GLU A 582 -4.87 4.39 37.32
C GLU A 582 -5.44 5.42 36.33
N GLU A 583 -4.91 5.43 35.11
CA GLU A 583 -5.28 6.41 34.08
C GLU A 583 -6.49 5.98 33.23
N ILE A 584 -7.17 4.89 33.61
CA ILE A 584 -8.43 4.47 32.99
C ILE A 584 -9.57 5.37 33.49
N ASP A 585 -10.14 6.16 32.58
CA ASP A 585 -11.21 7.10 32.90
C ASP A 585 -12.59 6.42 32.89
N ILE A 586 -13.16 6.24 34.09
CA ILE A 586 -14.52 5.70 34.26
C ILE A 586 -15.58 6.81 34.13
N GLY A 587 -15.32 7.96 34.74
CA GLY A 587 -16.29 9.05 34.85
C GLY A 587 -16.54 9.74 33.52
N GLY A 588 -15.47 10.08 32.79
CA GLY A 588 -15.53 10.73 31.48
C GLY A 588 -16.23 9.86 30.43
N VAL A 589 -15.90 8.57 30.36
CA VAL A 589 -16.55 7.61 29.44
C VAL A 589 -18.05 7.54 29.73
N THR A 590 -18.44 7.47 31.00
CA THR A 590 -19.86 7.40 31.37
C THR A 590 -20.60 8.71 31.02
N LEU A 591 -19.99 9.88 31.23
CA LEU A 591 -20.55 11.17 30.83
C LEU A 591 -20.79 11.26 29.32
N LEU A 592 -19.81 10.87 28.52
CA LEU A 592 -19.89 10.87 27.06
C LEU A 592 -20.98 9.94 26.55
N ARG A 593 -20.99 8.68 27.01
CA ARG A 593 -21.99 7.68 26.59
C ARG A 593 -23.40 8.09 27.00
N ALA A 594 -23.57 8.65 28.21
CA ALA A 594 -24.88 9.11 28.67
C ALA A 594 -25.40 10.29 27.83
N ALA A 595 -24.55 11.27 27.54
CA ALA A 595 -24.91 12.43 26.73
C ALA A 595 -25.17 12.06 25.27
N ALA A 596 -24.32 11.22 24.67
CA ALA A 596 -24.47 10.73 23.30
C ALA A 596 -25.73 9.84 23.15
N LYS A 597 -26.06 9.02 24.15
CA LYS A 597 -27.32 8.26 24.17
C LYS A 597 -28.55 9.17 24.13
N ASN A 598 -28.51 10.30 24.83
CA ASN A 598 -29.62 11.25 24.91
C ASN A 598 -29.45 12.47 23.98
N HIS A 599 -28.79 12.29 22.83
CA HIS A 599 -28.45 13.36 21.88
C HIS A 599 -29.67 14.04 21.26
N GLU A 600 -30.87 13.47 21.39
CA GLU A 600 -32.12 14.15 21.03
C GLU A 600 -32.28 15.47 21.80
N ARG A 601 -31.88 15.48 23.08
CA ARG A 601 -31.95 16.64 23.99
C ARG A 601 -30.60 17.22 24.38
N VAL A 602 -29.59 16.38 24.59
CA VAL A 602 -28.29 16.77 25.15
C VAL A 602 -27.27 16.99 24.03
N ILE A 603 -26.46 18.05 24.16
CA ILE A 603 -25.35 18.31 23.25
C ILE A 603 -24.08 17.80 23.93
N VAL A 604 -23.46 16.77 23.36
CA VAL A 604 -22.16 16.26 23.81
C VAL A 604 -21.05 16.89 22.97
N LEU A 605 -19.93 17.28 23.58
CA LEU A 605 -18.75 17.79 22.87
C LEU A 605 -17.52 17.05 23.40
N SER A 606 -16.96 16.17 22.56
CA SER A 606 -15.79 15.36 22.87
C SER A 606 -14.46 15.95 22.42
N ASP A 607 -14.48 16.85 21.43
CA ASP A 607 -13.29 17.35 20.75
C ASP A 607 -13.21 18.89 20.81
N PRO A 608 -12.12 19.47 21.34
CA PRO A 608 -11.90 20.92 21.32
C PRO A 608 -11.97 21.60 19.95
N ALA A 609 -11.78 20.87 18.85
CA ALA A 609 -11.92 21.41 17.50
C ALA A 609 -13.37 21.81 17.16
N ASP A 610 -14.35 21.15 17.79
CA ASP A 610 -15.77 21.38 17.51
C ASP A 610 -16.34 22.59 18.26
N TYR A 611 -15.62 23.13 19.26
CA TYR A 611 -16.15 24.18 20.15
C TYR A 611 -16.55 25.46 19.40
N ARG A 612 -15.80 25.84 18.37
CA ARG A 612 -16.08 27.03 17.56
C ARG A 612 -17.33 26.86 16.70
N GLU A 613 -17.45 25.72 16.00
CA GLU A 613 -18.63 25.37 15.18
C GLU A 613 -19.88 25.32 16.06
N PHE A 614 -19.78 24.64 17.21
CA PHE A 614 -20.85 24.56 18.20
C PHE A 614 -21.29 25.95 18.69
N LEU A 615 -20.35 26.81 19.13
CA LEU A 615 -20.69 28.14 19.64
C LEU A 615 -21.35 29.01 18.58
N ALA A 616 -20.90 28.94 17.32
CA ALA A 616 -21.51 29.66 16.22
C ALA A 616 -22.98 29.21 16.02
N ALA A 617 -23.20 27.89 15.93
CA ALA A 617 -24.53 27.31 15.79
C ALA A 617 -25.45 27.64 16.98
N TRP A 618 -24.92 27.57 18.20
CA TRP A 618 -25.64 27.86 19.44
C TRP A 618 -26.10 29.32 19.51
N LYS A 619 -25.22 30.25 19.15
CA LYS A 619 -25.53 31.69 19.10
C LYS A 619 -26.56 31.99 18.00
N SER A 620 -26.41 31.41 16.80
CA SER A 620 -27.37 31.62 15.71
C SER A 620 -28.75 31.01 15.98
N GLY A 621 -28.78 29.86 16.69
CA GLY A 621 -30.02 29.15 17.02
C GLY A 621 -30.66 29.59 18.33
N ASN A 622 -30.23 30.71 18.93
CA ASN A 622 -30.73 31.24 20.20
C ASN A 622 -30.84 30.18 21.31
N GLY A 623 -29.79 29.37 21.51
CA GLY A 623 -29.78 28.30 22.51
C GLY A 623 -30.22 26.93 21.99
N THR A 624 -30.32 26.76 20.68
CA THR A 624 -30.60 25.46 20.02
C THR A 624 -29.62 25.20 18.88
N ILE A 625 -29.41 23.94 18.52
CA ILE A 625 -28.63 23.53 17.33
C ILE A 625 -29.41 22.48 16.53
N SER A 626 -29.02 22.22 15.28
CA SER A 626 -29.70 21.24 14.42
C SER A 626 -29.55 19.80 14.93
N SER A 627 -30.49 18.92 14.55
CA SER A 627 -30.37 17.47 14.81
C SER A 627 -29.14 16.87 14.15
N ALA A 628 -28.80 17.31 12.93
CA ALA A 628 -27.60 16.89 12.22
C ALA A 628 -26.32 17.13 13.03
N LEU A 629 -26.18 18.31 13.65
CA LEU A 629 -25.02 18.60 14.50
C LEU A 629 -25.03 17.78 15.80
N ARG A 630 -26.20 17.57 16.43
CA ARG A 630 -26.28 16.68 17.61
C ARG A 630 -25.90 15.24 17.27
N ASN A 631 -26.36 14.72 16.13
CA ASN A 631 -26.03 13.39 15.65
C ASN A 631 -24.52 13.26 15.35
N LYS A 632 -23.93 14.27 14.69
CA LYS A 632 -22.47 14.34 14.43
C LYS A 632 -21.67 14.26 15.73
N PHE A 633 -22.03 15.06 16.74
CA PHE A 633 -21.29 15.06 17.99
C PHE A 633 -21.51 13.79 18.81
N ALA A 634 -22.71 13.19 18.76
CA ALA A 634 -23.00 11.91 19.38
C ALA A 634 -22.19 10.76 18.76
N LEU A 635 -22.07 10.73 17.42
CA LEU A 635 -21.21 9.78 16.71
C LEU A 635 -19.76 9.92 17.17
N LYS A 636 -19.20 11.14 17.16
CA LYS A 636 -17.84 11.42 17.65
C LYS A 636 -17.62 10.95 19.09
N ALA A 637 -18.60 11.12 19.97
CA ALA A 637 -18.50 10.67 21.36
C ALA A 637 -18.48 9.14 21.49
N PHE A 638 -19.27 8.41 20.69
CA PHE A 638 -19.22 6.95 20.65
C PHE A 638 -17.94 6.42 19.98
N GLU A 639 -17.47 7.05 18.92
CA GLU A 639 -16.19 6.72 18.28
C GLU A 639 -15.02 6.90 19.25
N MET A 640 -14.98 8.02 19.99
CA MET A 640 -13.93 8.27 20.98
C MET A 640 -13.94 7.22 22.11
N THR A 641 -15.13 6.83 22.60
CA THR A 641 -15.21 5.80 23.66
C THR A 641 -14.90 4.40 23.15
N SER A 642 -15.27 4.07 21.91
CA SER A 642 -14.88 2.82 21.24
C SER A 642 -13.37 2.72 21.04
N ALA A 643 -12.73 3.78 20.54
CA ALA A 643 -11.28 3.85 20.39
C ALA A 643 -10.57 3.71 21.75
N TYR A 644 -11.09 4.37 22.78
CA TYR A 644 -10.55 4.31 24.14
C TYR A 644 -10.57 2.89 24.72
N ASP A 645 -11.71 2.18 24.63
CA ASP A 645 -11.84 0.81 25.12
C ASP A 645 -11.01 -0.19 24.27
N ASN A 646 -10.85 0.07 22.97
CA ASN A 646 -9.97 -0.71 22.11
C ASN A 646 -8.50 -0.57 22.52
N ALA A 647 -8.03 0.64 22.85
CA ALA A 647 -6.68 0.86 23.35
C ALA A 647 -6.44 0.14 24.70
N ILE A 648 -7.41 0.21 25.62
CA ILE A 648 -7.34 -0.51 26.91
C ILE A 648 -7.28 -2.03 26.68
N SER A 649 -8.21 -2.58 25.91
CA SER A 649 -8.23 -4.02 25.64
C SER A 649 -6.99 -4.49 24.88
N GLY A 650 -6.43 -3.66 23.99
CA GLY A 650 -5.15 -3.89 23.31
C GLY A 650 -4.00 -4.03 24.29
N TYR A 651 -3.84 -3.04 25.18
CA TYR A 651 -2.82 -3.08 26.23
C TYR A 651 -2.98 -4.29 27.15
N PHE A 652 -4.20 -4.59 27.61
CA PHE A 652 -4.45 -5.77 28.45
C PHE A 652 -4.15 -7.08 27.71
N ARG A 653 -4.45 -7.20 26.41
CA ARG A 653 -4.06 -8.37 25.63
C ARG A 653 -2.54 -8.54 25.62
N GLU A 654 -1.76 -7.48 25.47
CA GLU A 654 -0.29 -7.58 25.52
C GLU A 654 0.24 -8.00 26.91
N GLN A 655 -0.38 -7.51 27.99
CA GLN A 655 0.06 -7.82 29.36
C GLN A 655 -0.34 -9.23 29.82
N TYR A 656 -1.51 -9.71 29.40
CA TYR A 656 -2.13 -10.92 29.95
C TYR A 656 -2.30 -12.06 28.95
N ALA A 657 -2.20 -11.80 27.63
CA ALA A 657 -2.28 -12.83 26.60
C ALA A 657 -0.94 -12.96 25.86
N SER A 658 -0.43 -14.19 25.73
CA SER A 658 0.82 -14.50 25.04
C SER A 658 0.75 -14.34 23.51
N SER A 659 -0.45 -14.11 22.94
CA SER A 659 -0.70 -13.94 21.51
C SER A 659 -2.11 -13.36 21.26
N HIS A 660 -2.32 -12.68 20.13
CA HIS A 660 -3.64 -12.20 19.68
C HIS A 660 -4.66 -13.31 19.39
N LEU A 661 -4.20 -14.56 19.34
CA LEU A 661 -5.00 -15.77 19.15
C LEU A 661 -4.95 -16.57 20.46
N SER A 662 -6.09 -17.10 20.92
CA SER A 662 -6.07 -17.97 22.10
C SER A 662 -5.24 -19.23 21.78
N PRO A 663 -4.40 -19.72 22.72
CA PRO A 663 -3.68 -20.98 22.52
C PRO A 663 -4.59 -22.17 22.20
N GLU A 664 -5.88 -22.07 22.53
CA GLU A 664 -6.91 -23.06 22.22
C GLU A 664 -7.29 -23.10 20.73
N GLN A 665 -7.12 -21.99 19.98
CA GLN A 665 -7.47 -21.90 18.55
C GLN A 665 -6.27 -22.19 17.64
N LEU A 666 -5.13 -21.57 17.93
CA LEU A 666 -3.89 -21.73 17.17
C LEU A 666 -2.70 -21.74 18.13
N ALA A 667 -2.00 -22.87 18.21
CA ALA A 667 -0.85 -23.04 19.09
C ALA A 667 0.46 -23.09 18.28
N ALA A 668 1.49 -22.38 18.74
CA ALA A 668 2.84 -22.52 18.23
C ALA A 668 3.61 -23.59 19.03
N LEU A 669 3.80 -24.78 18.47
CA LEU A 669 4.50 -25.89 19.11
C LEU A 669 6.03 -25.78 19.01
N ALA A 670 6.52 -25.02 18.04
CA ALA A 670 7.93 -24.70 17.83
C ALA A 670 8.07 -23.45 16.94
N GLY A 671 9.20 -22.74 17.09
CA GLY A 671 9.45 -21.50 16.35
C GLY A 671 8.48 -20.37 16.73
N SER A 672 8.45 -19.31 15.92
CA SER A 672 7.54 -18.18 16.12
C SER A 672 7.06 -17.67 14.75
N PRO A 673 5.75 -17.60 14.50
CA PRO A 673 5.23 -17.15 13.20
C PRO A 673 5.39 -15.62 13.06
N GLY A 674 5.88 -15.19 11.89
CA GLY A 674 5.78 -13.78 11.48
C GLY A 674 4.41 -13.44 10.88
N TYR A 675 4.18 -12.17 10.58
CA TYR A 675 2.92 -11.70 9.99
C TYR A 675 2.56 -12.41 8.67
N ILE A 676 3.52 -12.48 7.73
CA ILE A 676 3.32 -13.17 6.44
C ILE A 676 3.09 -14.68 6.66
N ASN A 677 3.76 -15.28 7.65
CA ASN A 677 3.55 -16.70 7.96
C ASN A 677 2.10 -16.97 8.38
N LEU A 678 1.48 -16.08 9.15
CA LEU A 678 0.07 -16.22 9.51
C LEU A 678 -0.86 -16.05 8.30
N LEU A 679 -0.57 -15.10 7.40
CA LEU A 679 -1.35 -14.94 6.17
C LEU A 679 -1.29 -16.19 5.28
N ASP A 680 -0.09 -16.77 5.10
CA ASP A 680 0.07 -18.01 4.36
C ASP A 680 -0.62 -19.18 5.10
N ALA A 681 -0.36 -19.35 6.40
CA ALA A 681 -0.86 -20.46 7.20
C ALA A 681 -2.39 -20.52 7.24
N LEU A 682 -3.07 -19.39 7.46
CA LEU A 682 -4.51 -19.34 7.62
C LEU A 682 -5.24 -19.61 6.29
N ASN A 683 -4.75 -19.06 5.18
CA ASN A 683 -5.30 -19.37 3.86
C ASN A 683 -5.02 -20.81 3.45
N ALA A 684 -3.79 -21.29 3.68
CA ALA A 684 -3.39 -22.65 3.36
C ALA A 684 -4.19 -23.70 4.15
N TYR A 685 -4.41 -23.46 5.45
CA TYR A 685 -5.18 -24.37 6.29
C TYR A 685 -6.65 -24.41 5.88
N ALA A 686 -7.26 -23.26 5.58
CA ALA A 686 -8.62 -23.20 5.07
C ALA A 686 -8.77 -23.99 3.76
N LEU A 687 -7.81 -23.85 2.83
CA LEU A 687 -7.80 -24.63 1.59
C LEU A 687 -7.78 -26.15 1.83
N VAL A 688 -6.84 -26.65 2.65
CA VAL A 688 -6.71 -28.10 2.85
C VAL A 688 -7.89 -28.66 3.66
N SER A 689 -8.44 -27.89 4.60
CA SER A 689 -9.63 -28.27 5.35
C SER A 689 -10.83 -28.44 4.42
N GLU A 690 -11.07 -27.50 3.50
CA GLU A 690 -12.17 -27.61 2.54
C GLU A 690 -11.93 -28.72 1.50
N LEU A 691 -10.68 -28.96 1.08
CA LEU A 691 -10.35 -30.09 0.21
C LEU A 691 -10.66 -31.44 0.88
N GLN A 692 -10.27 -31.60 2.14
CA GLN A 692 -10.56 -32.84 2.87
C GLN A 692 -12.07 -32.99 3.14
N GLU A 693 -12.79 -31.92 3.46
CA GLU A 693 -14.24 -31.94 3.61
C GLU A 693 -14.93 -32.35 2.30
N ALA A 694 -14.54 -31.77 1.16
CA ALA A 694 -15.17 -32.00 -0.13
C ALA A 694 -14.86 -33.40 -0.71
N LEU A 695 -13.65 -33.91 -0.51
CA LEU A 695 -13.17 -35.12 -1.18
C LEU A 695 -12.98 -36.33 -0.25
N GLN A 696 -13.08 -36.13 1.07
CA GLN A 696 -12.85 -37.17 2.08
C GLN A 696 -11.47 -37.85 1.95
N LEU A 697 -10.47 -37.07 1.50
CA LEU A 697 -9.10 -37.49 1.32
C LEU A 697 -8.15 -36.54 2.06
N PRO A 698 -7.06 -37.04 2.67
CA PRO A 698 -6.02 -36.17 3.20
C PRO A 698 -5.47 -35.23 2.13
N ALA A 699 -5.45 -33.95 2.43
CA ALA A 699 -5.01 -32.87 1.55
C ALA A 699 -3.81 -32.11 2.13
N ALA A 700 -2.98 -31.58 1.24
CA ALA A 700 -1.85 -30.73 1.58
C ALA A 700 -1.73 -29.56 0.60
N ALA A 701 -1.18 -28.44 1.09
CA ALA A 701 -0.89 -27.27 0.28
C ALA A 701 0.49 -26.70 0.61
N SER A 702 1.15 -26.16 -0.41
CA SER A 702 2.39 -25.39 -0.34
C SER A 702 2.07 -23.95 -0.69
N PHE A 703 2.17 -23.03 0.26
CA PHE A 703 1.85 -21.61 0.08
C PHE A 703 3.10 -20.74 0.04
N LYS A 704 3.05 -19.69 -0.79
CA LYS A 704 4.05 -18.64 -0.86
C LYS A 704 3.39 -17.34 -1.27
N HIS A 705 3.59 -16.27 -0.48
CA HIS A 705 3.04 -14.94 -0.77
C HIS A 705 1.50 -14.94 -0.92
N VAL A 706 0.81 -15.63 -0.01
CA VAL A 706 -0.64 -15.69 0.13
C VAL A 706 -1.32 -16.30 -1.11
N SER A 707 -0.64 -17.24 -1.76
CA SER A 707 -1.20 -18.06 -2.84
C SER A 707 -0.57 -19.45 -2.83
N PRO A 708 -1.31 -20.50 -3.26
CA PRO A 708 -0.76 -21.84 -3.38
C PRO A 708 0.27 -21.90 -4.51
N ALA A 709 1.51 -22.26 -4.18
CA ALA A 709 2.47 -22.78 -5.16
C ALA A 709 2.00 -24.14 -5.70
N GLY A 710 1.30 -24.91 -4.87
CA GLY A 710 0.54 -26.09 -5.27
C GLY A 710 -0.34 -26.62 -4.14
N ALA A 711 -1.33 -27.43 -4.50
CA ALA A 711 -2.24 -28.10 -3.58
C ALA A 711 -2.64 -29.45 -4.16
N ALA A 712 -2.87 -30.44 -3.29
CA ALA A 712 -3.24 -31.79 -3.72
C ALA A 712 -3.95 -32.59 -2.64
N VAL A 713 -4.63 -33.65 -3.07
CA VAL A 713 -5.18 -34.72 -2.23
C VAL A 713 -4.35 -36.00 -2.32
N GLY A 714 -4.52 -36.87 -1.32
CA GLY A 714 -3.68 -38.04 -1.06
C GLY A 714 -3.96 -39.25 -1.95
N LEU A 715 -3.79 -39.09 -3.26
CA LEU A 715 -3.76 -40.20 -4.22
C LEU A 715 -2.35 -40.79 -4.33
N GLU A 716 -2.27 -42.10 -4.50
CA GLU A 716 -1.00 -42.83 -4.62
C GLU A 716 -0.12 -42.26 -5.76
N LEU A 717 1.20 -42.23 -5.52
CA LEU A 717 2.18 -41.84 -6.54
C LEU A 717 2.59 -43.05 -7.35
N ASN A 718 2.60 -42.93 -8.68
CA ASN A 718 3.29 -43.93 -9.51
C ASN A 718 4.82 -43.76 -9.41
N ASP A 719 5.58 -44.73 -9.94
CA ASP A 719 7.04 -44.72 -9.81
C ASP A 719 7.72 -43.53 -10.49
N VAL A 720 7.16 -43.04 -11.60
CA VAL A 720 7.67 -41.81 -12.25
C VAL A 720 7.43 -40.59 -11.37
N GLU A 721 6.24 -40.47 -10.77
CA GLU A 721 5.91 -39.36 -9.87
C GLU A 721 6.78 -39.36 -8.61
N LYS A 722 7.11 -40.55 -8.07
CA LYS A 722 8.05 -40.65 -6.94
C LYS A 722 9.42 -40.03 -7.29
N ILE A 723 9.93 -40.28 -8.49
CA ILE A 723 11.18 -39.67 -8.98
C ILE A 723 11.01 -38.17 -9.21
N VAL A 724 9.94 -37.75 -9.90
CA VAL A 724 9.68 -36.33 -10.23
C VAL A 724 9.54 -35.46 -8.97
N TYR A 725 8.93 -36.00 -7.92
CA TYR A 725 8.76 -35.31 -6.63
C TYR A 725 9.92 -35.58 -5.66
N GLY A 726 10.91 -36.38 -6.07
CA GLY A 726 12.11 -36.69 -5.29
C GLY A 726 11.80 -37.41 -3.98
N VAL A 727 10.85 -38.33 -4.01
CA VAL A 727 10.43 -39.16 -2.86
C VAL A 727 10.65 -40.66 -3.08
N ASP A 728 11.27 -41.04 -4.19
CA ASP A 728 11.70 -42.40 -4.51
C ASP A 728 12.78 -42.95 -3.57
N ASP A 729 13.55 -42.06 -2.93
CA ASP A 729 14.62 -42.37 -1.98
C ASP A 729 14.17 -42.44 -0.51
N LEU A 730 12.88 -42.22 -0.23
CA LEU A 730 12.34 -42.22 1.13
C LEU A 730 12.27 -43.66 1.67
N LYS A 731 12.70 -43.86 2.92
CA LYS A 731 12.68 -45.20 3.55
C LYS A 731 11.32 -45.53 4.15
N GLU A 732 10.63 -44.50 4.63
CA GLU A 732 9.29 -44.58 5.18
C GLU A 732 8.27 -44.79 4.04
N PRO A 733 7.29 -45.69 4.22
CA PRO A 733 6.24 -45.88 3.22
C PRO A 733 5.43 -44.58 3.09
N LEU A 734 5.14 -44.18 1.85
CA LEU A 734 4.34 -42.99 1.59
C LEU A 734 2.90 -43.24 2.02
N THR A 735 2.43 -42.42 2.95
CA THR A 735 1.03 -42.34 3.36
C THR A 735 0.24 -41.45 2.38
N PRO A 736 -1.11 -41.47 2.40
CA PRO A 736 -1.91 -40.54 1.61
C PRO A 736 -1.54 -39.07 1.84
N LEU A 737 -1.29 -38.65 3.09
CA LEU A 737 -0.88 -37.27 3.40
C LEU A 737 0.52 -36.95 2.85
N ALA A 738 1.46 -37.90 2.95
CA ALA A 738 2.80 -37.72 2.38
C ALA A 738 2.75 -37.61 0.85
N CYS A 739 1.89 -38.39 0.18
CA CYS A 739 1.62 -38.28 -1.25
C CYS A 739 1.02 -36.91 -1.61
N ALA A 740 0.04 -36.43 -0.84
CA ALA A 740 -0.56 -35.12 -1.03
C ALA A 740 0.50 -34.01 -0.93
N TYR A 741 1.37 -34.04 0.10
CA TYR A 741 2.41 -33.02 0.24
C TYR A 741 3.48 -33.09 -0.86
N ALA A 742 3.88 -34.31 -1.25
CA ALA A 742 4.81 -34.50 -2.37
C ALA A 742 4.27 -33.90 -3.67
N ARG A 743 2.97 -34.10 -3.97
CA ARG A 743 2.28 -33.49 -5.12
C ARG A 743 2.20 -31.96 -4.99
N ALA A 744 1.74 -31.46 -3.84
CA ALA A 744 1.55 -30.02 -3.60
C ALA A 744 2.85 -29.22 -3.76
N ARG A 745 3.95 -29.68 -3.13
CA ARG A 745 5.28 -29.08 -3.34
C ARG A 745 5.81 -29.32 -4.75
N GLY A 746 5.46 -30.47 -5.31
CA GLY A 746 5.89 -30.93 -6.63
C GLY A 746 5.27 -30.19 -7.81
N ALA A 747 4.18 -29.45 -7.62
CA ALA A 747 3.57 -28.63 -8.68
C ALA A 747 4.60 -27.63 -9.23
N ASP A 748 5.18 -26.82 -8.34
CA ASP A 748 6.22 -25.83 -8.65
C ASP A 748 7.23 -25.77 -7.49
N ARG A 749 8.40 -26.40 -7.71
CA ARG A 749 9.43 -26.55 -6.67
C ARG A 749 10.16 -25.25 -6.38
N MET A 750 10.34 -24.40 -7.39
CA MET A 750 10.97 -23.08 -7.23
C MET A 750 10.08 -22.16 -6.41
N SER A 751 8.79 -22.10 -6.74
CA SER A 751 7.83 -21.32 -5.97
C SER A 751 7.65 -21.86 -4.53
N SER A 752 7.79 -23.18 -4.34
CA SER A 752 7.75 -23.82 -3.01
C SER A 752 9.03 -23.65 -2.18
N PHE A 753 10.04 -22.93 -2.67
CA PHE A 753 11.26 -22.66 -1.89
C PHE A 753 10.94 -21.71 -0.72
N GLY A 754 11.02 -22.25 0.51
CA GLY A 754 10.58 -21.52 1.70
C GLY A 754 9.05 -21.41 1.77
N ASP A 755 8.33 -22.44 1.34
CA ASP A 755 6.87 -22.53 1.48
C ASP A 755 6.41 -22.49 2.93
N PHE A 756 5.17 -22.05 3.14
CA PHE A 756 4.40 -22.40 4.33
C PHE A 756 3.45 -23.54 4.00
N ILE A 757 3.54 -24.63 4.75
CA ILE A 757 2.86 -25.88 4.46
C ILE A 757 1.56 -25.95 5.26
N ALA A 758 0.47 -26.40 4.65
CA ALA A 758 -0.72 -26.80 5.39
C ALA A 758 -1.06 -28.26 5.14
N LEU A 759 -1.50 -28.94 6.21
CA LEU A 759 -1.93 -30.34 6.22
C LEU A 759 -3.32 -30.41 6.85
N SER A 760 -4.23 -31.13 6.21
CA SER A 760 -5.63 -31.30 6.70
C SER A 760 -5.80 -32.44 7.71
N ALA A 761 -4.79 -33.30 7.85
CA ALA A 761 -4.75 -34.41 8.80
C ALA A 761 -3.47 -34.31 9.66
N PRO A 762 -3.44 -35.00 10.83
CA PRO A 762 -2.26 -34.99 11.69
C PRO A 762 -0.99 -35.40 10.94
N CYS A 763 0.09 -34.65 11.12
CA CYS A 763 1.34 -34.87 10.42
C CYS A 763 2.00 -36.18 10.89
N ASP A 764 2.22 -37.09 9.93
CA ASP A 764 2.90 -38.37 10.14
C ASP A 764 4.41 -38.28 9.87
N LEU A 765 5.13 -39.34 10.26
CA LEU A 765 6.59 -39.40 10.11
C LEU A 765 7.03 -39.29 8.65
N ALA A 766 6.33 -39.94 7.70
CA ALA A 766 6.70 -39.92 6.29
C ALA A 766 6.62 -38.48 5.72
N THR A 767 5.53 -37.76 6.03
CA THR A 767 5.34 -36.36 5.68
C THR A 767 6.41 -35.49 6.31
N ALA A 768 6.67 -35.64 7.61
CA ALA A 768 7.71 -34.89 8.31
C ALA A 768 9.11 -35.13 7.74
N LYS A 769 9.42 -36.35 7.26
CA LYS A 769 10.69 -36.67 6.61
C LYS A 769 10.84 -35.98 5.26
N ILE A 770 9.78 -35.91 4.46
CA ILE A 770 9.77 -35.11 3.22
C ILE A 770 10.03 -33.64 3.58
N ILE A 771 9.31 -33.08 4.54
CA ILE A 771 9.51 -31.69 4.97
C ILE A 771 10.93 -31.46 5.48
N SER A 772 11.49 -32.37 6.27
CA SER A 772 12.79 -32.22 6.95
C SER A 772 13.97 -31.91 6.04
N ARG A 773 13.95 -32.44 4.81
CA ARG A 773 15.02 -32.31 3.82
C ARG A 773 14.82 -31.18 2.82
N GLU A 774 13.70 -30.47 2.89
CA GLU A 774 13.33 -29.39 1.99
C GLU A 774 13.48 -28.00 2.66
N VAL A 775 13.58 -26.93 1.87
CA VAL A 775 13.55 -25.55 2.41
C VAL A 775 12.09 -25.10 2.53
N SER A 776 11.67 -24.82 3.77
CA SER A 776 10.31 -24.42 4.15
C SER A 776 10.37 -23.41 5.31
N ASP A 777 9.40 -22.51 5.40
CA ASP A 777 9.26 -21.51 6.45
C ASP A 777 8.46 -21.99 7.66
N GLY A 778 7.45 -22.83 7.45
CA GLY A 778 6.68 -23.43 8.53
C GLY A 778 5.65 -24.44 8.06
N VAL A 779 4.97 -25.06 9.01
CA VAL A 779 3.86 -25.99 8.76
C VAL A 779 2.72 -25.75 9.75
N ILE A 780 1.49 -25.85 9.26
CA ILE A 780 0.25 -25.86 10.05
C ILE A 780 -0.53 -27.15 9.80
N ALA A 781 -1.03 -27.77 10.87
CA ALA A 781 -1.79 -29.02 10.82
C ALA A 781 -2.76 -29.09 12.00
N PRO A 782 -3.79 -29.98 11.98
CA PRO A 782 -4.65 -30.20 13.14
C PRO A 782 -3.97 -30.99 14.27
N GLY A 783 -2.73 -31.45 14.06
CA GLY A 783 -1.96 -32.20 15.04
C GLY A 783 -0.70 -32.82 14.44
N TYR A 784 0.13 -33.42 15.29
CA TYR A 784 1.39 -34.05 14.91
C TYR A 784 1.59 -35.34 15.71
N SER A 785 2.05 -36.42 15.04
CA SER A 785 2.62 -37.55 15.77
C SER A 785 3.90 -37.15 16.53
N GLU A 786 4.23 -37.85 17.61
CA GLU A 786 5.41 -37.54 18.42
C GLU A 786 6.68 -37.57 17.57
N GLU A 787 6.84 -38.58 16.72
CA GLU A 787 8.00 -38.75 15.85
C GLU A 787 8.08 -37.68 14.76
N ALA A 788 6.94 -37.25 14.21
CA ALA A 788 6.89 -36.15 13.25
C ALA A 788 7.34 -34.84 13.89
N LEU A 789 6.82 -34.53 15.08
CA LEU A 789 7.14 -33.30 15.80
C LEU A 789 8.63 -33.25 16.18
N GLU A 790 9.22 -34.36 16.61
CA GLU A 790 10.66 -34.45 16.87
C GLU A 790 11.53 -34.16 15.65
N VAL A 791 11.10 -34.61 14.46
CA VAL A 791 11.80 -34.35 13.20
C VAL A 791 11.69 -32.87 12.83
N LEU A 792 10.49 -32.29 12.91
CA LEU A 792 10.23 -30.91 12.49
C LEU A 792 10.89 -29.89 13.42
N LYS A 793 10.90 -30.14 14.74
CA LYS A 793 11.58 -29.29 15.74
C LYS A 793 13.07 -29.13 15.48
N LYS A 794 13.72 -30.07 14.79
CA LYS A 794 15.15 -29.99 14.48
C LYS A 794 15.46 -29.06 13.30
N LYS A 795 14.48 -28.76 12.43
CA LYS A 795 14.69 -27.88 11.27
C LYS A 795 15.03 -26.45 11.72
N LYS A 796 15.76 -25.74 10.85
CA LYS A 796 16.23 -24.36 11.08
C LYS A 796 16.85 -24.17 12.47
N ALA A 797 17.64 -25.16 12.92
CA ALA A 797 18.31 -25.16 14.22
C ALA A 797 17.36 -24.87 15.40
N GLY A 798 16.18 -25.51 15.43
CA GLY A 798 15.19 -25.32 16.49
C GLY A 798 14.16 -24.21 16.22
N LYS A 799 14.34 -23.43 15.15
CA LYS A 799 13.53 -22.23 14.87
C LYS A 799 12.45 -22.43 13.80
N TYR A 800 12.25 -23.64 13.30
CA TYR A 800 11.22 -23.91 12.31
C TYR A 800 9.83 -23.74 12.93
N CYS A 801 8.96 -22.99 12.23
CA CYS A 801 7.62 -22.67 12.72
C CYS A 801 6.70 -23.90 12.56
N VAL A 802 6.17 -24.39 13.68
CA VAL A 802 5.24 -25.53 13.70
C VAL A 802 3.98 -25.07 14.43
N LEU A 803 2.88 -24.97 13.70
CA LEU A 803 1.59 -24.51 14.18
C LEU A 803 0.60 -25.67 14.26
N GLU A 804 -0.17 -25.71 15.33
CA GLU A 804 -1.31 -26.61 15.51
C GLU A 804 -2.59 -25.78 15.51
N MET A 805 -3.55 -26.14 14.66
CA MET A 805 -4.84 -25.48 14.52
C MET A 805 -5.94 -26.35 15.10
N ASP A 806 -6.88 -25.78 15.86
CA ASP A 806 -8.09 -26.50 16.26
C ASP A 806 -8.94 -26.83 15.02
N PRO A 807 -9.17 -28.10 14.68
CA PRO A 807 -10.00 -28.48 13.53
C PRO A 807 -11.48 -28.10 13.71
N ASN A 808 -11.93 -27.77 14.92
CA ASN A 808 -13.31 -27.35 15.20
C ASN A 808 -13.50 -25.83 15.14
N TYR A 809 -12.42 -25.07 14.97
CA TYR A 809 -12.51 -23.62 14.88
C TYR A 809 -13.30 -23.21 13.63
N VAL A 810 -14.33 -22.38 13.83
CA VAL A 810 -15.12 -21.78 12.77
C VAL A 810 -14.95 -20.26 12.85
N PRO A 811 -14.45 -19.60 11.78
CA PRO A 811 -14.30 -18.15 11.77
C PRO A 811 -15.67 -17.45 11.76
N GLU A 812 -15.70 -16.20 12.20
CA GLU A 812 -16.90 -15.36 12.11
C GLU A 812 -17.37 -15.19 10.67
N LYS A 813 -18.68 -14.99 10.48
CA LYS A 813 -19.25 -14.79 9.14
C LYS A 813 -18.79 -13.49 8.50
N SER A 814 -18.47 -12.48 9.30
CA SER A 814 -17.99 -11.19 8.81
C SER A 814 -16.48 -11.08 8.98
N GLU A 815 -15.84 -10.50 7.98
CA GLU A 815 -14.43 -10.12 8.02
C GLU A 815 -14.29 -8.63 7.76
N THR A 816 -13.29 -8.01 8.39
CA THR A 816 -12.99 -6.58 8.24
C THR A 816 -11.52 -6.44 7.89
N ARG A 817 -11.22 -5.59 6.91
CA ARG A 817 -9.85 -5.17 6.58
C ARG A 817 -9.76 -3.66 6.46
N GLN A 818 -8.58 -3.13 6.71
CA GLN A 818 -8.30 -1.73 6.46
C GLN A 818 -7.53 -1.54 5.15
N VAL A 819 -8.00 -0.61 4.33
CA VAL A 819 -7.32 -0.14 3.13
C VAL A 819 -7.23 1.37 3.23
N PHE A 820 -5.99 1.89 3.28
CA PHE A 820 -5.74 3.33 3.40
C PHE A 820 -6.46 4.00 4.60
N GLY A 821 -6.53 3.30 5.73
CA GLY A 821 -7.21 3.77 6.95
C GLY A 821 -8.74 3.66 6.93
N VAL A 822 -9.33 3.23 5.81
CA VAL A 822 -10.77 2.95 5.69
C VAL A 822 -11.04 1.49 6.02
N SER A 823 -12.01 1.23 6.89
CA SER A 823 -12.44 -0.13 7.20
C SER A 823 -13.47 -0.62 6.18
N LEU A 824 -13.16 -1.73 5.51
CA LEU A 824 -14.05 -2.45 4.62
C LEU A 824 -14.50 -3.72 5.32
N GLN A 825 -15.81 -3.90 5.45
CA GLN A 825 -16.42 -5.07 6.07
C GLN A 825 -17.26 -5.82 5.05
N GLN A 826 -17.12 -7.16 5.02
CA GLN A 826 -17.91 -8.03 4.16
C GLN A 826 -18.24 -9.35 4.88
N ASN A 827 -19.09 -10.17 4.26
CA ASN A 827 -19.16 -11.58 4.63
C ASN A 827 -17.94 -12.30 4.06
N ARG A 828 -17.34 -13.21 4.83
CA ARG A 828 -16.28 -14.09 4.32
C ARG A 828 -16.83 -14.99 3.22
N ASN A 829 -15.94 -15.44 2.32
CA ASN A 829 -16.31 -16.43 1.31
C ASN A 829 -16.42 -17.83 1.94
N ASP A 830 -17.61 -18.21 2.39
CA ASP A 830 -17.94 -19.52 2.95
C ASP A 830 -18.60 -20.49 1.95
N ALA A 831 -18.57 -20.16 0.66
CA ALA A 831 -19.15 -20.99 -0.40
C ALA A 831 -18.48 -22.38 -0.44
N LYS A 832 -19.31 -23.43 -0.45
CA LYS A 832 -18.85 -24.82 -0.52
C LYS A 832 -18.67 -25.26 -1.96
N ILE A 833 -17.52 -25.87 -2.26
CA ILE A 833 -17.21 -26.40 -3.59
C ILE A 833 -17.46 -27.91 -3.54
N THR A 834 -18.54 -28.34 -4.18
CA THR A 834 -18.99 -29.75 -4.23
C THR A 834 -19.17 -30.19 -5.68
N PRO A 835 -19.32 -31.49 -5.96
CA PRO A 835 -19.57 -31.98 -7.32
C PRO A 835 -20.75 -31.30 -8.03
N GLU A 836 -21.78 -30.91 -7.29
CA GLU A 836 -22.98 -30.25 -7.81
C GLU A 836 -22.68 -28.92 -8.51
N LEU A 837 -21.60 -28.22 -8.13
CA LEU A 837 -21.17 -26.97 -8.77
C LEU A 837 -20.88 -27.15 -10.27
N PHE A 838 -20.49 -28.36 -10.69
CA PHE A 838 -20.10 -28.68 -12.06
C PHE A 838 -21.23 -29.35 -12.86
N SER A 839 -22.45 -29.42 -12.32
CA SER A 839 -23.59 -30.10 -12.95
C SER A 839 -24.12 -29.41 -14.21
N ASN A 840 -23.93 -28.09 -14.32
CA ASN A 840 -24.36 -27.31 -15.48
C ASN A 840 -23.32 -27.39 -16.61
N ILE A 841 -23.26 -28.53 -17.29
CA ILE A 841 -22.42 -28.74 -18.46
C ILE A 841 -23.09 -28.10 -19.68
N VAL A 842 -22.41 -27.18 -20.35
CA VAL A 842 -22.97 -26.36 -21.44
C VAL A 842 -22.57 -26.84 -22.85
N THR A 843 -21.51 -27.63 -22.97
CA THR A 843 -21.02 -28.25 -24.23
C THR A 843 -21.83 -29.46 -24.67
N ALA A 844 -21.76 -29.85 -25.93
CA ALA A 844 -22.40 -31.05 -26.47
C ALA A 844 -21.93 -32.34 -25.78
N ASN A 845 -20.63 -32.46 -25.50
CA ASN A 845 -20.10 -33.55 -24.68
C ASN A 845 -20.45 -33.29 -23.20
N LYS A 846 -21.12 -34.27 -22.58
CA LYS A 846 -21.59 -34.25 -21.19
C LYS A 846 -20.84 -35.24 -20.27
N ASP A 847 -19.84 -35.94 -20.80
CA ASP A 847 -19.15 -36.99 -20.04
C ASP A 847 -18.09 -36.39 -19.10
N LEU A 848 -18.50 -36.15 -17.84
CA LEU A 848 -17.62 -35.67 -16.78
C LEU A 848 -17.31 -36.83 -15.80
N PRO A 849 -16.18 -37.54 -15.97
CA PRO A 849 -15.83 -38.68 -15.14
C PRO A 849 -15.45 -38.25 -13.71
N LYS A 850 -15.51 -39.19 -12.77
CA LYS A 850 -15.28 -38.91 -11.33
C LYS A 850 -13.89 -38.34 -11.05
N GLU A 851 -12.89 -38.81 -11.79
CA GLU A 851 -11.51 -38.34 -11.69
C GLU A 851 -11.41 -36.87 -12.10
N ALA A 852 -12.11 -36.46 -13.16
CA ALA A 852 -12.17 -35.05 -13.58
C ALA A 852 -12.93 -34.19 -12.57
N VAL A 853 -13.97 -34.72 -11.90
CA VAL A 853 -14.66 -34.01 -10.81
C VAL A 853 -13.72 -33.78 -9.63
N ILE A 854 -12.92 -34.78 -9.23
CA ILE A 854 -11.91 -34.62 -8.17
C ILE A 854 -10.92 -33.50 -8.55
N ASP A 855 -10.41 -33.53 -9.77
CA ASP A 855 -9.45 -32.54 -10.26
C ASP A 855 -10.07 -31.14 -10.34
N LEU A 856 -11.33 -31.02 -10.76
CA LEU A 856 -12.06 -29.75 -10.79
C LEU A 856 -12.27 -29.19 -9.39
N ILE A 857 -12.62 -30.02 -8.41
CA ILE A 857 -12.72 -29.61 -7.00
C ILE A 857 -11.37 -29.09 -6.51
N VAL A 858 -10.27 -29.80 -6.78
CA VAL A 858 -8.91 -29.37 -6.42
C VAL A 858 -8.56 -28.02 -7.05
N ALA A 859 -8.80 -27.87 -8.36
CA ALA A 859 -8.51 -26.63 -9.08
C ALA A 859 -9.36 -25.47 -8.55
N THR A 860 -10.69 -25.64 -8.44
CA THR A 860 -11.61 -24.59 -8.03
C THR A 860 -11.41 -24.17 -6.57
N LEU A 861 -11.15 -25.10 -5.65
CA LEU A 861 -10.81 -24.74 -4.26
C LEU A 861 -9.47 -24.01 -4.18
N ALA A 862 -8.45 -24.42 -4.93
CA ALA A 862 -7.19 -23.69 -4.95
C ALA A 862 -7.38 -22.22 -5.39
N LEU A 863 -8.25 -21.98 -6.39
CA LEU A 863 -8.58 -20.63 -6.86
C LEU A 863 -9.29 -19.76 -5.82
N LYS A 864 -10.19 -20.35 -5.02
CA LYS A 864 -10.85 -19.65 -3.89
C LYS A 864 -9.85 -19.00 -2.92
N TYR A 865 -8.63 -19.56 -2.82
CA TYR A 865 -7.55 -19.10 -1.94
C TYR A 865 -6.31 -18.60 -2.70
N THR A 866 -6.47 -18.22 -3.97
CA THR A 866 -5.40 -17.65 -4.80
C THR A 866 -5.69 -16.18 -5.07
N GLN A 867 -4.67 -15.32 -4.96
CA GLN A 867 -4.83 -13.90 -5.29
C GLN A 867 -5.31 -13.72 -6.74
N SER A 868 -6.39 -12.96 -6.95
CA SER A 868 -7.04 -12.80 -8.25
C SER A 868 -6.34 -11.81 -9.18
N ASN A 869 -6.49 -11.91 -10.51
CA ASN A 869 -7.21 -13.00 -11.21
C ASN A 869 -6.39 -14.29 -11.26
N SER A 870 -7.07 -15.43 -11.15
CA SER A 870 -6.43 -16.73 -11.03
C SER A 870 -7.03 -17.82 -11.95
N VAL A 871 -6.15 -18.68 -12.48
CA VAL A 871 -6.48 -19.84 -13.34
C VAL A 871 -5.64 -21.03 -12.88
N ALA A 872 -6.25 -22.21 -12.77
CA ALA A 872 -5.62 -23.41 -12.26
C ALA A 872 -5.83 -24.60 -13.20
N TYR A 873 -4.75 -25.35 -13.45
CA TYR A 873 -4.74 -26.62 -14.14
C TYR A 873 -4.48 -27.71 -13.12
N ALA A 874 -5.30 -28.76 -13.12
CA ALA A 874 -5.14 -29.89 -12.22
C ALA A 874 -5.23 -31.23 -12.97
N LEU A 875 -4.54 -32.22 -12.41
CA LEU A 875 -4.53 -33.59 -12.91
C LEU A 875 -4.15 -34.55 -11.76
N ARG A 876 -4.86 -35.69 -11.63
CA ARG A 876 -4.58 -36.74 -10.62
C ARG A 876 -4.55 -36.20 -9.19
N GLY A 877 -5.57 -35.43 -8.83
CA GLY A 877 -5.81 -34.87 -7.51
C GLY A 877 -4.83 -33.76 -7.12
N SER A 878 -4.15 -33.12 -8.07
CA SER A 878 -3.12 -32.12 -7.80
C SER A 878 -3.17 -30.95 -8.77
N ILE A 879 -2.87 -29.76 -8.27
CA ILE A 879 -2.44 -28.63 -9.10
C ILE A 879 -1.18 -29.02 -9.87
N ILE A 880 -1.16 -28.73 -11.16
CA ILE A 880 0.01 -28.90 -12.05
C ILE A 880 0.47 -27.59 -12.68
N GLY A 881 -0.40 -26.56 -12.68
CA GLY A 881 -0.06 -25.21 -13.11
C GLY A 881 -1.08 -24.21 -12.57
N LEU A 882 -0.60 -23.08 -12.03
CA LEU A 882 -1.47 -22.08 -11.40
C LEU A 882 -0.94 -20.67 -11.65
N GLY A 883 -1.83 -19.79 -12.08
CA GLY A 883 -1.59 -18.37 -12.23
C GLY A 883 -2.31 -17.57 -11.16
N ALA A 884 -1.62 -16.58 -10.61
CA ALA A 884 -2.10 -15.74 -9.51
C ALA A 884 -1.78 -14.26 -9.79
N GLY A 885 -2.63 -13.36 -9.27
CA GLY A 885 -2.41 -11.92 -9.24
C GLY A 885 -2.37 -11.25 -10.62
N GLN A 886 -2.91 -11.90 -11.65
CA GLN A 886 -2.85 -11.37 -13.01
C GLN A 886 -4.02 -10.41 -13.28
N GLN A 887 -3.84 -9.51 -14.25
CA GLN A 887 -4.84 -8.50 -14.59
C GLN A 887 -5.60 -8.83 -15.89
N SER A 888 -5.03 -9.69 -16.73
CA SER A 888 -5.66 -10.19 -17.97
C SER A 888 -5.93 -11.69 -17.85
N ARG A 889 -7.17 -12.11 -18.18
CA ARG A 889 -7.57 -13.53 -18.08
C ARG A 889 -6.71 -14.41 -18.97
N ILE A 890 -6.51 -14.03 -20.23
CA ILE A 890 -5.69 -14.82 -21.16
C ILE A 890 -4.22 -14.87 -20.74
N HIS A 891 -3.67 -13.80 -20.13
CA HIS A 891 -2.31 -13.85 -19.57
C HIS A 891 -2.24 -14.82 -18.39
N CYS A 892 -3.25 -14.83 -17.52
CA CYS A 892 -3.35 -15.80 -16.44
C CYS A 892 -3.44 -17.25 -16.97
N THR A 893 -4.29 -17.50 -17.97
CA THR A 893 -4.43 -18.81 -18.63
C THR A 893 -3.13 -19.26 -19.29
N ARG A 894 -2.38 -18.35 -19.95
CA ARG A 894 -1.09 -18.64 -20.57
C ARG A 894 -0.01 -18.95 -19.54
N LEU A 895 0.05 -18.19 -18.44
CA LEU A 895 1.00 -18.38 -17.36
C LEU A 895 0.76 -19.71 -16.64
N ALA A 896 -0.49 -19.97 -16.23
CA ALA A 896 -0.87 -21.22 -15.58
C ALA A 896 -0.62 -22.44 -16.48
N GLY A 897 -0.99 -22.34 -17.78
CA GLY A 897 -0.72 -23.38 -18.75
C GLY A 897 0.79 -23.59 -18.97
N GLY A 898 1.60 -22.52 -19.00
CA GLY A 898 3.06 -22.65 -19.14
C GLY A 898 3.70 -23.37 -17.96
N LYS A 899 3.19 -23.15 -16.75
CA LYS A 899 3.59 -23.93 -15.57
C LYS A 899 3.19 -25.41 -15.69
N ALA A 900 1.99 -25.71 -16.18
CA ALA A 900 1.56 -27.08 -16.44
C ALA A 900 2.45 -27.78 -17.49
N ASP A 901 2.83 -27.05 -18.55
CA ASP A 901 3.73 -27.57 -19.58
C ASP A 901 5.12 -27.90 -19.01
N ASN A 902 5.67 -27.02 -18.16
CA ASN A 902 6.96 -27.26 -17.48
C ASN A 902 6.88 -28.43 -16.48
N TRP A 903 5.79 -28.52 -15.70
CA TRP A 903 5.54 -29.68 -14.84
C TRP A 903 5.51 -30.98 -15.65
N TRP A 904 4.88 -30.98 -16.83
CA TRP A 904 4.81 -32.17 -17.67
C TRP A 904 6.16 -32.52 -18.29
N LEU A 905 6.96 -31.53 -18.71
CA LEU A 905 8.31 -31.75 -19.23
C LEU A 905 9.24 -32.38 -18.20
N ARG A 906 9.02 -32.16 -16.89
CA ARG A 906 9.76 -32.87 -15.84
C ARG A 906 9.54 -34.38 -15.83
N HIS A 907 8.48 -34.87 -16.45
CA HIS A 907 8.19 -36.30 -16.63
C HIS A 907 8.87 -36.89 -17.89
N HIS A 908 9.58 -36.08 -18.67
CA HIS A 908 10.26 -36.56 -19.88
C HIS A 908 11.39 -37.54 -19.51
N PRO A 909 11.55 -38.69 -20.21
CA PRO A 909 12.56 -39.70 -19.86
C PRO A 909 13.98 -39.14 -19.69
N ARG A 910 14.42 -38.26 -20.61
CA ARG A 910 15.73 -37.59 -20.52
C ARG A 910 15.90 -36.67 -19.30
N VAL A 911 14.80 -36.18 -18.72
CA VAL A 911 14.82 -35.36 -17.50
C VAL A 911 14.96 -36.25 -16.27
N LEU A 912 14.27 -37.40 -16.25
CA LEU A 912 14.37 -38.40 -15.19
C LEU A 912 15.77 -39.01 -15.10
N GLU A 913 16.48 -39.08 -16.23
CA GLU A 913 17.81 -39.69 -16.37
C GLU A 913 18.97 -38.67 -16.42
N LEU A 914 18.75 -37.43 -15.97
CA LEU A 914 19.81 -36.40 -16.01
C LEU A 914 21.07 -36.85 -15.23
N PRO A 915 22.27 -36.80 -15.84
CA PRO A 915 23.48 -37.43 -15.30
C PRO A 915 24.18 -36.52 -14.27
N PHE A 916 23.53 -36.24 -13.15
CA PHE A 916 24.11 -35.42 -12.08
C PHE A 916 25.37 -36.05 -11.48
N LYS A 917 26.36 -35.22 -11.17
CA LYS A 917 27.55 -35.64 -10.42
C LYS A 917 27.19 -36.16 -9.04
N LYS A 918 28.01 -37.08 -8.52
CA LYS A 918 27.87 -37.54 -7.13
C LYS A 918 28.09 -36.37 -6.16
N GLY A 919 27.13 -36.16 -5.26
CA GLY A 919 27.21 -35.13 -4.21
C GLY A 919 26.43 -33.84 -4.48
N VAL A 920 25.86 -33.65 -5.68
CA VAL A 920 24.97 -32.51 -5.98
C VAL A 920 23.73 -32.57 -5.08
N LYS A 921 23.41 -31.44 -4.42
CA LYS A 921 22.31 -31.37 -3.45
C LYS A 921 20.96 -31.36 -4.14
N ARG A 922 19.90 -31.77 -3.41
CA ARG A 922 18.51 -31.82 -3.92
C ARG A 922 18.03 -30.48 -4.50
N ALA A 923 18.29 -29.38 -3.80
CA ALA A 923 17.92 -28.04 -4.27
C ALA A 923 18.64 -27.63 -5.57
N GLU A 924 19.92 -27.99 -5.71
CA GLU A 924 20.71 -27.72 -6.92
C GLU A 924 20.19 -28.56 -8.10
N LYS A 925 19.88 -29.84 -7.87
CA LYS A 925 19.24 -30.69 -8.88
C LYS A 925 17.89 -30.12 -9.31
N ALA A 926 17.10 -29.61 -8.35
CA ALA A 926 15.79 -29.05 -8.65
C ALA A 926 15.88 -27.86 -9.59
N ASN A 927 16.70 -26.85 -9.22
CA ASN A 927 16.94 -25.68 -10.06
C ASN A 927 17.51 -26.07 -11.43
N ALA A 928 18.43 -27.02 -11.49
CA ALA A 928 19.03 -27.46 -12.76
C ALA A 928 18.01 -28.13 -13.69
N ILE A 929 17.10 -28.95 -13.15
CA ILE A 929 15.98 -29.55 -13.90
C ILE A 929 15.05 -28.45 -14.41
N ASP A 930 14.69 -27.48 -13.57
CA ASP A 930 13.72 -26.44 -13.92
C ASP A 930 14.27 -25.53 -15.03
N LEU A 931 15.58 -25.19 -15.00
CA LEU A 931 16.29 -24.53 -16.11
C LEU A 931 16.30 -25.37 -17.39
N PHE A 932 16.57 -26.68 -17.26
CA PHE A 932 16.61 -27.60 -18.41
C PHE A 932 15.26 -27.68 -19.14
N VAL A 933 14.16 -27.77 -18.38
CA VAL A 933 12.81 -27.85 -18.97
C VAL A 933 12.32 -26.47 -19.45
N GLY A 934 12.72 -25.37 -18.80
CA GLY A 934 12.40 -24.01 -19.23
C GLY A 934 12.89 -23.70 -20.65
N GLY A 935 14.03 -24.27 -21.05
CA GLY A 935 14.55 -24.15 -22.41
C GLY A 935 15.15 -22.79 -22.74
N GLU A 936 15.46 -21.99 -21.72
CA GLU A 936 16.20 -20.74 -21.84
C GLU A 936 17.66 -21.00 -22.23
N GLU A 937 18.22 -20.14 -23.07
CA GLU A 937 19.64 -20.23 -23.45
C GLU A 937 20.49 -19.63 -22.33
N LEU A 938 21.26 -20.49 -21.64
CA LEU A 938 22.15 -20.08 -20.56
C LEU A 938 23.45 -19.51 -21.15
N GLU A 939 23.93 -18.41 -20.58
CA GLU A 939 25.15 -17.74 -21.04
C GLU A 939 26.19 -17.54 -19.92
N GLY A 940 27.44 -17.29 -20.32
CA GLY A 940 28.51 -16.87 -19.42
C GLY A 940 28.72 -17.78 -18.20
N GLY A 941 28.75 -17.17 -17.02
CA GLY A 941 29.01 -17.87 -15.75
C GLY A 941 27.87 -18.79 -15.30
N GLU A 942 26.62 -18.47 -15.64
CA GLU A 942 25.46 -19.29 -15.31
C GLU A 942 25.48 -20.62 -16.05
N LYS A 943 25.79 -20.59 -17.36
CA LYS A 943 26.01 -21.80 -18.16
C LYS A 943 27.11 -22.67 -17.56
N ALA A 944 28.27 -22.09 -17.24
CA ALA A 944 29.39 -22.83 -16.67
C ALA A 944 29.02 -23.46 -15.31
N GLN A 945 28.27 -22.75 -14.47
CA GLN A 945 27.78 -23.26 -13.19
C GLN A 945 26.82 -24.43 -13.39
N TRP A 946 25.84 -24.29 -14.29
CA TRP A 946 24.86 -25.33 -14.58
C TRP A 946 25.52 -26.59 -15.16
N GLU A 947 26.40 -26.44 -16.16
CA GLU A 947 27.14 -27.54 -16.78
C GLU A 947 28.02 -28.29 -15.77
N SER A 948 28.56 -27.58 -14.76
CA SER A 948 29.41 -28.17 -13.73
C SER A 948 28.70 -29.23 -12.86
N LEU A 949 27.37 -29.25 -12.84
CA LEU A 949 26.55 -30.17 -12.04
C LEU A 949 26.44 -31.58 -12.64
N PHE A 950 26.83 -31.79 -13.91
CA PHE A 950 26.61 -33.04 -14.64
C PHE A 950 27.91 -33.78 -14.95
N GLU A 951 27.90 -35.11 -14.86
CA GLU A 951 29.02 -35.97 -15.31
C GLU A 951 29.24 -35.81 -16.81
N THR A 952 28.14 -35.77 -17.57
CA THR A 952 28.11 -35.47 -19.00
C THR A 952 27.07 -34.39 -19.23
N VAL A 953 27.46 -33.26 -19.82
CA VAL A 953 26.53 -32.14 -20.09
C VAL A 953 25.39 -32.63 -21.00
N PRO A 954 24.12 -32.59 -20.55
CA PRO A 954 23.01 -33.07 -21.35
C PRO A 954 22.65 -32.05 -22.41
N ALA A 955 22.46 -32.51 -23.66
CA ALA A 955 21.98 -31.65 -24.74
C ALA A 955 20.56 -31.11 -24.42
N PRO A 956 20.19 -29.90 -24.86
CA PRO A 956 18.82 -29.41 -24.69
C PRO A 956 17.77 -30.34 -25.32
N LEU A 957 16.54 -30.30 -24.81
CA LEU A 957 15.40 -30.94 -25.48
C LEU A 957 15.08 -30.19 -26.78
N THR A 958 15.06 -30.91 -27.90
CA THR A 958 14.70 -30.36 -29.21
C THR A 958 13.22 -29.95 -29.25
N ALA A 959 12.87 -29.05 -30.18
CA ALA A 959 11.47 -28.66 -30.40
C ALA A 959 10.57 -29.83 -30.83
N GLU A 960 11.13 -30.87 -31.44
CA GLU A 960 10.40 -32.09 -31.81
C GLU A 960 10.13 -32.97 -30.58
N GLU A 961 11.14 -33.23 -29.73
CA GLU A 961 10.97 -33.96 -28.47
C GLU A 961 9.94 -33.29 -27.57
N ARG A 962 10.03 -31.96 -27.42
CA ARG A 962 9.06 -31.17 -26.62
C ARG A 962 7.64 -31.33 -27.15
N ARG A 963 7.43 -31.21 -28.47
CA ARG A 963 6.11 -31.39 -29.10
C ARG A 963 5.59 -32.82 -28.93
N ALA A 964 6.42 -33.83 -29.17
CA ALA A 964 6.06 -35.24 -29.06
C ALA A 964 5.74 -35.66 -27.62
N HIS A 965 6.36 -35.02 -26.63
CA HIS A 965 6.02 -35.23 -25.22
C HIS A 965 4.76 -34.49 -24.80
N ALA A 966 4.58 -33.24 -25.25
CA ALA A 966 3.40 -32.43 -24.95
C ALA A 966 2.10 -33.10 -25.41
N THR A 967 2.08 -33.76 -26.57
CA THR A 967 0.87 -34.46 -27.07
C THR A 967 0.45 -35.66 -26.24
N LYS A 968 1.27 -36.12 -25.29
CA LYS A 968 0.96 -37.23 -24.37
C LYS A 968 0.25 -36.76 -23.10
N LEU A 969 0.19 -35.45 -22.84
CA LEU A 969 -0.57 -34.91 -21.73
C LEU A 969 -2.04 -34.84 -22.13
N ASP A 970 -2.91 -35.53 -21.41
CA ASP A 970 -4.34 -35.63 -21.67
C ASP A 970 -5.13 -35.74 -20.36
N GLY A 971 -6.43 -35.44 -20.43
CA GLY A 971 -7.34 -35.54 -19.29
C GLY A 971 -7.20 -34.42 -18.25
N VAL A 972 -6.48 -33.34 -18.57
CA VAL A 972 -6.27 -32.21 -17.65
C VAL A 972 -7.57 -31.43 -17.47
N VAL A 973 -7.80 -30.92 -16.27
CA VAL A 973 -8.87 -29.94 -16.03
C VAL A 973 -8.30 -28.53 -15.95
N CYS A 974 -9.07 -27.53 -16.36
CA CYS A 974 -8.73 -26.13 -16.14
C CYS A 974 -9.92 -25.38 -15.54
N SER A 975 -9.70 -24.74 -14.39
CA SER A 975 -10.69 -23.90 -13.72
C SER A 975 -10.27 -22.43 -13.72
N SER A 976 -11.24 -21.52 -13.72
CA SER A 976 -11.03 -20.07 -13.67
C SER A 976 -11.92 -19.43 -12.59
N ASP A 977 -11.36 -18.50 -11.81
CA ASP A 977 -12.09 -17.81 -10.72
C ASP A 977 -13.18 -16.85 -11.24
N ALA A 978 -13.12 -16.46 -12.51
CA ALA A 978 -14.14 -15.70 -13.22
C ALA A 978 -14.37 -16.24 -14.64
N PHE A 979 -15.41 -15.75 -15.32
CA PHE A 979 -15.73 -16.15 -16.70
C PHE A 979 -14.58 -15.93 -17.68
N PHE A 980 -14.57 -16.67 -18.78
CA PHE A 980 -13.65 -16.43 -19.90
C PHE A 980 -14.20 -15.30 -20.80
N PRO A 981 -13.48 -14.18 -20.97
CA PRO A 981 -13.96 -13.09 -21.81
C PRO A 981 -13.96 -13.45 -23.29
N PHE A 982 -13.05 -14.33 -23.73
CA PHE A 982 -12.89 -14.72 -25.12
C PHE A 982 -12.48 -16.20 -25.28
N PRO A 983 -12.73 -16.81 -26.46
CA PRO A 983 -12.41 -18.21 -26.74
C PRO A 983 -10.90 -18.55 -26.73
N ASP A 984 -10.03 -17.55 -26.80
CA ASP A 984 -8.57 -17.72 -26.75
C ASP A 984 -8.09 -18.47 -25.50
N ASN A 985 -8.83 -18.35 -24.39
CA ASN A 985 -8.60 -19.11 -23.16
C ASN A 985 -8.81 -20.60 -23.38
N VAL A 986 -9.90 -20.99 -24.04
CA VAL A 986 -10.21 -22.39 -24.36
C VAL A 986 -9.14 -22.97 -25.28
N HIS A 987 -8.76 -22.23 -26.33
CA HIS A 987 -7.71 -22.65 -27.24
C HIS A 987 -6.33 -22.77 -26.56
N ARG A 988 -6.00 -21.91 -25.60
CA ARG A 988 -4.77 -22.03 -24.81
C ARG A 988 -4.82 -23.23 -23.88
N ALA A 989 -5.94 -23.44 -23.19
CA ALA A 989 -6.11 -24.56 -22.27
C ALA A 989 -5.94 -25.90 -22.97
N ARG A 990 -6.56 -26.06 -24.14
CA ARG A 990 -6.44 -27.27 -24.99
C ARG A 990 -5.00 -27.65 -25.31
N LYS A 991 -4.08 -26.68 -25.44
CA LYS A 991 -2.66 -26.95 -25.76
C LYS A 991 -1.92 -27.67 -24.63
N SER A 992 -2.43 -27.63 -23.41
CA SER A 992 -1.86 -28.30 -22.23
C SER A 992 -2.71 -29.50 -21.80
N GLY A 993 -3.29 -30.23 -22.75
CA GLY A 993 -4.01 -31.49 -22.50
C GLY A 993 -5.37 -31.36 -21.84
N VAL A 994 -5.96 -30.15 -21.84
CA VAL A 994 -7.25 -29.92 -21.17
C VAL A 994 -8.40 -30.60 -21.91
N LYS A 995 -9.18 -31.37 -21.16
CA LYS A 995 -10.42 -32.04 -21.57
C LYS A 995 -11.66 -31.58 -20.81
N TYR A 996 -11.47 -30.93 -19.66
CA TYR A 996 -12.54 -30.48 -18.79
C TYR A 996 -12.31 -29.03 -18.34
N LEU A 997 -13.32 -28.18 -18.49
CA LEU A 997 -13.29 -26.77 -18.10
C LEU A 997 -14.35 -26.47 -17.05
N ALA A 998 -14.03 -25.60 -16.10
CA ALA A 998 -15.00 -25.00 -15.20
C ALA A 998 -14.72 -23.51 -14.97
N ALA A 999 -15.70 -22.66 -15.26
CA ALA A 999 -15.62 -21.22 -15.01
C ALA A 999 -17.02 -20.68 -14.75
N PRO A 1000 -17.16 -19.54 -14.06
CA PRO A 1000 -18.43 -18.82 -14.02
C PRO A 1000 -18.93 -18.50 -15.43
N GLY A 1001 -20.23 -18.57 -15.66
CA GLY A 1001 -20.86 -17.97 -16.84
C GLY A 1001 -21.01 -16.45 -16.70
N GLY A 1002 -21.59 -15.81 -17.72
CA GLY A 1002 -21.97 -14.40 -17.69
C GLY A 1002 -21.18 -13.50 -18.64
N SER A 1003 -20.33 -14.05 -19.51
CA SER A 1003 -19.72 -13.29 -20.60
C SER A 1003 -20.73 -13.10 -21.74
N VAL A 1004 -20.69 -11.94 -22.40
CA VAL A 1004 -21.38 -11.76 -23.69
C VAL A 1004 -20.83 -12.70 -24.78
N MET A 1005 -19.63 -13.24 -24.57
CA MET A 1005 -18.94 -14.18 -25.46
C MET A 1005 -19.04 -15.65 -25.01
N ASP A 1006 -19.92 -15.97 -24.05
CA ASP A 1006 -20.09 -17.35 -23.54
C ASP A 1006 -20.35 -18.33 -24.69
N ALA A 1007 -21.23 -17.98 -25.64
CA ALA A 1007 -21.57 -18.83 -26.78
C ALA A 1007 -20.35 -19.20 -27.65
N GLU A 1008 -19.44 -18.25 -27.89
CA GLU A 1008 -18.22 -18.49 -28.66
C GLU A 1008 -17.20 -19.34 -27.87
N CYS A 1009 -17.15 -19.19 -26.54
CA CYS A 1009 -16.31 -20.03 -25.69
C CYS A 1009 -16.82 -21.48 -25.65
N ILE A 1010 -18.14 -21.67 -25.57
CA ILE A 1010 -18.79 -22.99 -25.62
C ILE A 1010 -18.52 -23.65 -26.97
N LYS A 1011 -18.72 -22.91 -28.07
CA LYS A 1011 -18.43 -23.39 -29.42
C LYS A 1011 -16.97 -23.82 -29.57
N ALA A 1012 -16.03 -23.02 -29.09
CA ALA A 1012 -14.62 -23.39 -29.11
C ALA A 1012 -14.32 -24.64 -28.27
N ALA A 1013 -15.03 -24.87 -27.16
CA ALA A 1013 -14.88 -26.10 -26.39
C ALA A 1013 -15.44 -27.32 -27.15
N ASP A 1014 -16.61 -27.19 -27.78
CA ASP A 1014 -17.23 -28.23 -28.61
C ASP A 1014 -16.36 -28.61 -29.82
N GLU A 1015 -15.73 -27.64 -30.49
CA GLU A 1015 -14.80 -27.89 -31.60
C GLU A 1015 -13.63 -28.81 -31.22
N HIS A 1016 -13.27 -28.86 -29.94
CA HIS A 1016 -12.14 -29.64 -29.41
C HIS A 1016 -12.57 -30.83 -28.55
N ASP A 1017 -13.88 -31.14 -28.50
CA ASP A 1017 -14.47 -32.17 -27.64
C ASP A 1017 -14.04 -32.01 -26.17
N ILE A 1018 -14.11 -30.76 -25.68
CA ILE A 1018 -13.86 -30.39 -24.28
C ILE A 1018 -15.19 -30.25 -23.57
N VAL A 1019 -15.32 -30.89 -22.40
CA VAL A 1019 -16.49 -30.73 -21.53
C VAL A 1019 -16.34 -29.43 -20.74
N PHE A 1020 -17.32 -28.53 -20.84
CA PHE A 1020 -17.29 -27.25 -20.14
C PHE A 1020 -18.49 -27.12 -19.19
N ALA A 1021 -18.21 -27.02 -17.88
CA ALA A 1021 -19.18 -26.71 -16.85
C ALA A 1021 -19.20 -25.20 -16.55
N HIS A 1022 -20.36 -24.56 -16.74
CA HIS A 1022 -20.57 -23.19 -16.29
C HIS A 1022 -21.03 -23.19 -14.83
N THR A 1023 -20.25 -22.57 -13.97
CA THR A 1023 -20.60 -22.39 -12.56
C THR A 1023 -21.35 -21.08 -12.34
N SER A 1024 -22.05 -20.95 -11.21
CA SER A 1024 -22.69 -19.71 -10.78
C SER A 1024 -21.89 -18.96 -9.70
N LEU A 1025 -20.62 -19.32 -9.50
CA LEU A 1025 -19.83 -18.89 -8.35
C LEU A 1025 -18.50 -18.28 -8.79
N ARG A 1026 -18.41 -16.95 -8.70
CA ARG A 1026 -17.15 -16.21 -8.88
C ARG A 1026 -16.31 -16.27 -7.60
N LEU A 1027 -15.00 -16.48 -7.74
CA LEU A 1027 -14.08 -16.77 -6.63
C LEU A 1027 -12.95 -15.74 -6.51
N PHE A 1028 -13.28 -14.44 -6.56
CA PHE A 1028 -12.27 -13.41 -6.36
C PHE A 1028 -11.72 -13.40 -4.92
N HIS A 1029 -10.41 -13.20 -4.80
CA HIS A 1029 -9.68 -13.14 -3.54
C HIS A 1029 -8.54 -12.11 -3.60
N HIS A 1030 -8.48 -11.21 -2.62
CA HIS A 1030 -7.58 -10.04 -2.56
C HIS A 1030 -7.11 -9.72 -1.14
#